data_AF-A0A358XRE2-F1
#
_entry.id   AF-A0A358XRE2-F1
#
_cell.length_a   1.000
_cell.length_b   1.000
_cell.length_c   1.000
_cell.angle_alpha   90.00
_cell.angle_beta   90.00
_cell.angle_gamma   90.00
#
_symmetry.space_group_name_H-M   'P 1'
#
loop_
_entity.id
_entity.type
_entity.pdbx_description
1 polymer ?
#
loop_
_entity_poly.entity_id
_entity_poly.type
_entity_poly.pdbx_seq_one_letter_code
_entity_poly.pdbx_strand_id
1 'polypeptide(L)'
;MAKAFDLAADPTAYSEQLAELAPWQAQQLLWNVYQESGVKDIGGEVTPLPAYISLDIPIRHGSFDLHYGEIAAESRNRHRSQAMGSLAQHHSSIEYFEVLKSASINSEAVNTIFTHCSVQDSYANVFNRLVDDLIAKCESDTAELTLELASILYWMKIVPEDNIIHKKRAEVERLLLDFAGVSLEVQASNALWVPGTEVNMILHAHIPVESNLQLTAVNVPFIRGARQIDLPSSPSKMIHLNGQLLDTILPSFPTWLNANGDAHNYTPESSADVVLTQYGTELLVHLELEFAGLPIAIKLPVRHAGSLVVVAPPVTAAFDSDIVVLSKATQRLVALELQSNIAESLPFKVRLTLPDGLSAFPKEIDLNIAGNAAEKLYFELSSAASQEEIQEIGFEIETSSGIYPFTAKSIVYPHINKVTYFPKGILRVLNLPVNITARKVAYISGMNDELGGSLCQLVEQLDIIPFESIGEINLFDFDAVVLGVRIYNTHPLIAEFHQLFRDYVEQGGVLIGQYNTPYDLHLTEVGTYPLAVSQERITNTETRISFLDPSHRILNYPNLIGQHDFQNWVQDRALFLPQKWSADFEPILRGQKANNQHEDGLLLLRKTGKGYYIYNSLSLFRQLPAGVAGAYRLFANMLSLSSVSDTY
;
A
#
# COMPACT_ATOMS: atom_id res chain seq x y z
N MET A 1 9.47 -22.09 -1.81
CA MET A 1 8.43 -22.65 -2.72
C MET A 1 8.29 -24.17 -2.61
N ALA A 2 9.35 -24.98 -2.81
CA ALA A 2 9.23 -26.45 -2.71
C ALA A 2 8.65 -26.96 -1.37
N LYS A 3 9.07 -26.39 -0.24
CA LYS A 3 8.48 -26.73 1.08
C LYS A 3 6.97 -26.42 1.15
N ALA A 4 6.52 -25.30 0.57
CA ALA A 4 5.11 -24.94 0.56
C ALA A 4 4.28 -25.90 -0.30
N PHE A 5 4.83 -26.37 -1.42
CA PHE A 5 4.20 -27.40 -2.26
C PHE A 5 3.95 -28.69 -1.48
N ASP A 6 4.92 -29.15 -0.70
CA ASP A 6 4.77 -30.37 0.10
C ASP A 6 3.77 -30.15 1.27
N LEU A 7 3.84 -29.00 1.96
CA LEU A 7 2.96 -28.70 3.09
C LEU A 7 1.49 -28.51 2.70
N ALA A 8 1.19 -27.97 1.50
CA ALA A 8 -0.18 -27.75 1.03
C ALA A 8 -0.98 -29.05 0.85
N ALA A 9 -0.29 -30.17 0.61
CA ALA A 9 -0.88 -31.48 0.47
C ALA A 9 -0.83 -32.32 1.75
N ASP A 10 -0.11 -31.85 2.79
CA ASP A 10 0.03 -32.54 4.06
C ASP A 10 -1.14 -32.18 4.99
N PRO A 11 -2.07 -33.11 5.28
CA PRO A 11 -3.21 -32.83 6.15
C PRO A 11 -2.81 -32.56 7.60
N THR A 12 -1.55 -32.80 7.97
CA THR A 12 -1.03 -32.56 9.32
C THR A 12 -0.30 -31.22 9.47
N ALA A 13 0.02 -30.55 8.35
CA ALA A 13 0.77 -29.30 8.37
C ALA A 13 -0.03 -28.11 8.93
N TYR A 14 -1.33 -28.06 8.61
CA TYR A 14 -2.24 -26.97 8.99
C TYR A 14 -3.62 -27.54 9.38
N SER A 15 -3.62 -28.47 10.33
CA SER A 15 -4.83 -29.21 10.75
C SER A 15 -6.00 -28.31 11.17
N GLU A 16 -5.69 -27.13 11.71
CA GLU A 16 -6.63 -26.10 12.12
C GLU A 16 -7.44 -25.50 10.95
N GLN A 17 -6.88 -25.49 9.73
CA GLN A 17 -7.55 -24.97 8.54
C GLN A 17 -8.49 -25.99 7.90
N LEU A 18 -8.33 -27.29 8.22
CA LEU A 18 -9.11 -28.36 7.60
C LEU A 18 -10.55 -28.46 8.10
N ALA A 19 -10.94 -27.60 9.05
CA ALA A 19 -12.34 -27.39 9.41
C ALA A 19 -13.13 -26.71 8.27
N GLU A 20 -12.47 -25.89 7.44
CA GLU A 20 -13.09 -25.13 6.34
C GLU A 20 -12.56 -25.53 4.96
N LEU A 21 -11.34 -26.09 4.89
CA LEU A 21 -10.64 -26.39 3.65
C LEU A 21 -10.33 -27.88 3.52
N ALA A 22 -10.08 -28.32 2.29
CA ALA A 22 -9.57 -29.65 1.99
C ALA A 22 -8.13 -29.55 1.47
N PRO A 23 -7.22 -30.48 1.84
CA PRO A 23 -5.89 -30.52 1.25
C PRO A 23 -5.98 -30.69 -0.26
N TRP A 24 -5.14 -29.96 -1.00
CA TRP A 24 -5.08 -30.05 -2.44
C TRP A 24 -3.66 -30.32 -2.91
N GLN A 25 -3.45 -31.46 -3.58
CA GLN A 25 -2.16 -31.83 -4.14
C GLN A 25 -2.02 -31.28 -5.55
N ALA A 26 -1.24 -30.22 -5.71
CA ALA A 26 -0.80 -29.76 -7.01
C ALA A 26 -0.01 -30.87 -7.72
N GLN A 27 -0.21 -31.03 -9.04
CA GLN A 27 0.42 -32.11 -9.81
C GLN A 27 1.91 -31.86 -10.07
N GLN A 28 2.29 -30.60 -10.29
CA GLN A 28 3.64 -30.17 -10.66
C GLN A 28 3.97 -28.79 -10.07
N LEU A 29 5.24 -28.57 -9.74
CA LEU A 29 5.82 -27.27 -9.40
C LEU A 29 6.90 -26.95 -10.42
N LEU A 30 6.66 -25.92 -11.22
CA LEU A 30 7.54 -25.47 -12.30
C LEU A 30 8.15 -24.12 -11.96
N TRP A 31 9.41 -23.92 -12.32
CA TRP A 31 10.13 -22.66 -12.18
C TRP A 31 10.49 -22.10 -13.56
N ASN A 32 10.08 -20.86 -13.85
CA ASN A 32 10.42 -20.22 -15.12
C ASN A 32 11.92 -19.92 -15.17
N VAL A 33 12.56 -20.32 -16.26
CA VAL A 33 14.00 -20.15 -16.46
C VAL A 33 14.28 -18.77 -17.10
N TYR A 34 14.63 -17.78 -16.27
CA TYR A 34 14.94 -16.41 -16.70
C TYR A 34 16.46 -16.13 -16.73
N GLN A 35 16.89 -14.97 -17.27
CA GLN A 35 18.29 -14.60 -17.57
C GLN A 35 19.33 -14.94 -16.47
N GLU A 36 19.02 -14.78 -15.18
CA GLU A 36 19.99 -15.01 -14.09
C GLU A 36 20.21 -16.49 -13.74
N SER A 37 19.44 -17.43 -14.33
CA SER A 37 19.62 -18.88 -14.16
C SER A 37 20.86 -19.43 -14.88
N GLY A 38 21.57 -18.61 -15.67
CA GLY A 38 22.73 -19.02 -16.48
C GLY A 38 22.37 -19.69 -17.81
N VAL A 39 21.08 -19.77 -18.14
CA VAL A 39 20.56 -20.46 -19.33
C VAL A 39 20.37 -19.50 -20.52
N LYS A 40 20.24 -18.19 -20.26
CA LYS A 40 20.11 -17.14 -21.28
C LYS A 40 21.39 -16.31 -21.26
N ASP A 41 22.13 -16.27 -22.37
CA ASP A 41 23.35 -15.44 -22.45
C ASP A 41 23.01 -13.93 -22.54
N ILE A 42 24.05 -13.09 -22.47
CA ILE A 42 23.93 -11.62 -22.55
C ILE A 42 23.40 -11.16 -23.94
N GLY A 43 23.35 -12.05 -24.94
CA GLY A 43 22.76 -11.85 -26.27
C GLY A 43 21.32 -12.38 -26.43
N GLY A 44 20.77 -13.06 -25.41
CA GLY A 44 19.42 -13.62 -25.43
C GLY A 44 19.31 -15.06 -25.94
N GLU A 45 20.42 -15.72 -26.30
CA GLU A 45 20.39 -17.13 -26.71
C GLU A 45 20.20 -18.03 -25.49
N VAL A 46 19.18 -18.88 -25.55
CA VAL A 46 18.89 -19.90 -24.53
C VAL A 46 19.70 -21.15 -24.88
N THR A 47 20.58 -21.61 -23.99
CA THR A 47 21.19 -22.96 -24.08
C THR A 47 20.43 -23.90 -23.15
N PRO A 48 19.30 -24.50 -23.59
CA PRO A 48 18.45 -25.27 -22.69
C PRO A 48 19.19 -26.51 -22.20
N LEU A 49 19.30 -26.66 -20.86
CA LEU A 49 19.77 -27.91 -20.30
C LEU A 49 18.73 -29.01 -20.60
N PRO A 50 19.17 -30.26 -20.89
CA PRO A 50 18.26 -31.38 -21.19
C PRO A 50 17.20 -31.69 -20.11
N ALA A 51 17.36 -31.13 -18.91
CA ALA A 51 16.46 -31.31 -17.78
C ALA A 51 15.25 -30.34 -17.77
N TYR A 52 15.18 -29.38 -18.70
CA TYR A 52 14.09 -28.42 -18.76
C TYR A 52 12.96 -28.85 -19.68
N ILE A 53 11.73 -28.50 -19.29
CA ILE A 53 10.54 -28.68 -20.12
C ILE A 53 10.34 -27.40 -20.93
N SER A 54 10.20 -27.55 -22.24
CA SER A 54 9.75 -26.47 -23.13
C SER A 54 8.23 -26.47 -23.24
N LEU A 55 7.61 -25.31 -23.11
CA LEU A 55 6.18 -25.09 -23.34
C LEU A 55 6.02 -24.11 -24.50
N ASP A 56 5.29 -24.52 -25.53
CA ASP A 56 4.90 -23.62 -26.63
C ASP A 56 3.67 -22.83 -26.18
N ILE A 57 3.85 -21.52 -26.00
CA ILE A 57 2.76 -20.61 -25.68
C ILE A 57 2.11 -20.19 -27.00
N PRO A 58 0.86 -20.64 -27.26
CA PRO A 58 0.17 -20.27 -28.49
C PRO A 58 -0.08 -18.76 -28.53
N ILE A 59 -0.28 -18.22 -29.73
CA ILE A 59 -0.54 -16.78 -29.88
C ILE A 59 -1.85 -16.40 -29.18
N ARG A 60 -2.92 -17.18 -29.41
CA ARG A 60 -4.29 -16.88 -28.99
C ARG A 60 -4.74 -17.75 -27.83
N HIS A 61 -5.51 -17.15 -26.92
CA HIS A 61 -6.28 -17.87 -25.93
C HIS A 61 -7.49 -18.55 -26.59
N GLY A 62 -7.69 -19.85 -26.41
CA GLY A 62 -8.71 -20.62 -27.15
C GLY A 62 -10.16 -20.15 -26.93
N SER A 63 -10.46 -19.52 -25.79
CA SER A 63 -11.81 -19.08 -25.40
C SER A 63 -11.99 -17.56 -25.32
N PHE A 64 -10.93 -16.77 -25.55
CA PHE A 64 -10.98 -15.31 -25.53
C PHE A 64 -10.35 -14.78 -26.81
N ASP A 65 -10.88 -13.71 -27.41
CA ASP A 65 -10.28 -13.07 -28.58
C ASP A 65 -9.05 -12.21 -28.22
N LEU A 66 -8.18 -12.75 -27.36
CA LEU A 66 -6.99 -12.11 -26.81
C LEU A 66 -5.76 -13.00 -27.01
N HIS A 67 -4.62 -12.37 -27.24
CA HIS A 67 -3.33 -13.05 -27.29
C HIS A 67 -2.73 -13.22 -25.89
N TYR A 68 -1.99 -14.30 -25.64
CA TYR A 68 -1.33 -14.50 -24.33
C TYR A 68 -0.33 -13.38 -24.02
N GLY A 69 0.38 -12.86 -25.04
CA GLY A 69 1.26 -11.71 -24.88
C GLY A 69 0.53 -10.39 -24.60
N GLU A 70 -0.72 -10.22 -25.07
CA GLU A 70 -1.57 -9.09 -24.70
C GLU A 70 -2.03 -9.20 -23.25
N ILE A 71 -2.47 -10.39 -22.82
CA ILE A 71 -2.84 -10.66 -21.42
C ILE A 71 -1.66 -10.36 -20.47
N ALA A 72 -0.46 -10.81 -20.83
CA ALA A 72 0.76 -10.57 -20.06
C ALA A 72 1.12 -9.08 -19.99
N ALA A 73 1.04 -8.36 -21.12
CA ALA A 73 1.30 -6.93 -21.15
C ALA A 73 0.26 -6.14 -20.36
N GLU A 74 -1.03 -6.50 -20.46
CA GLU A 74 -2.11 -5.89 -19.69
C GLU A 74 -1.86 -6.05 -18.18
N SER A 75 -1.49 -7.26 -17.74
CA SER A 75 -1.09 -7.54 -16.36
C SER A 75 0.08 -6.65 -15.92
N ARG A 76 1.18 -6.59 -16.70
CA ARG A 76 2.32 -5.71 -16.40
C ARG A 76 1.94 -4.23 -16.35
N ASN A 77 1.05 -3.80 -17.24
CA ASN A 77 0.54 -2.43 -17.28
C ASN A 77 -0.39 -2.09 -16.09
N ARG A 78 -0.78 -3.07 -15.26
CA ARG A 78 -1.41 -2.83 -13.96
C ARG A 78 -0.41 -2.53 -12.83
N HIS A 79 0.88 -2.82 -12.99
CA HIS A 79 1.95 -2.44 -12.05
C HIS A 79 2.38 -0.96 -12.22
N ARG A 80 1.41 -0.05 -12.31
CA ARG A 80 1.63 1.37 -12.63
C ARG A 80 2.52 2.10 -11.62
N SER A 81 2.47 1.72 -10.35
CA SER A 81 3.30 2.30 -9.28
C SER A 81 4.78 1.91 -9.37
N GLN A 82 5.12 0.84 -10.10
CA GLN A 82 6.48 0.31 -10.22
C GLN A 82 7.08 0.59 -11.61
N ALA A 83 6.35 1.30 -12.48
CA ALA A 83 6.75 1.58 -13.86
C ALA A 83 7.14 0.33 -14.68
N MET A 84 6.54 -0.83 -14.38
CA MET A 84 6.84 -2.11 -15.06
C MET A 84 6.05 -2.33 -16.36
N GLY A 85 5.54 -1.26 -16.97
CA GLY A 85 4.73 -1.35 -18.18
C GLY A 85 5.51 -1.96 -19.35
N SER A 86 4.81 -2.69 -20.22
CA SER A 86 5.40 -3.31 -21.40
C SER A 86 4.45 -3.27 -22.59
N LEU A 87 5.02 -3.24 -23.80
CA LEU A 87 4.27 -3.39 -25.04
C LEU A 87 3.76 -4.84 -25.18
N ALA A 88 2.58 -4.99 -25.78
CA ALA A 88 2.03 -6.30 -26.11
C ALA A 88 2.89 -7.02 -27.16
N GLN A 89 3.02 -8.34 -26.99
CA GLN A 89 3.71 -9.21 -27.93
C GLN A 89 2.69 -10.08 -28.67
N HIS A 90 2.78 -10.11 -30.00
CA HIS A 90 1.83 -10.80 -30.88
C HIS A 90 2.51 -11.92 -31.66
N HIS A 91 3.31 -12.73 -30.98
CA HIS A 91 3.97 -13.90 -31.56
C HIS A 91 3.89 -15.05 -30.55
N SER A 92 4.02 -16.30 -31.02
CA SER A 92 4.19 -17.42 -30.11
C SER A 92 5.56 -17.32 -29.46
N SER A 93 5.68 -17.86 -28.26
CA SER A 93 6.96 -17.95 -27.56
C SER A 93 7.13 -19.34 -26.98
N ILE A 94 8.36 -19.84 -27.02
CA ILE A 94 8.72 -21.05 -26.30
C ILE A 94 9.28 -20.59 -24.96
N GLU A 95 8.63 -20.99 -23.88
CA GLU A 95 9.10 -20.77 -22.52
C GLU A 95 9.70 -22.06 -21.97
N TYR A 96 10.72 -21.92 -21.11
CA TYR A 96 11.42 -23.04 -20.51
C TYR A 96 11.19 -23.07 -19.01
N PHE A 97 10.95 -24.27 -18.49
CA PHE A 97 10.66 -24.49 -17.08
C PHE A 97 11.54 -25.59 -16.49
N GLU A 98 12.07 -25.33 -15.31
CA GLU A 98 12.66 -26.35 -14.45
C GLU A 98 11.57 -27.02 -13.62
N VAL A 99 11.57 -28.36 -13.59
CA VAL A 99 10.66 -29.11 -12.73
C VAL A 99 11.25 -29.20 -11.33
N LEU A 100 10.72 -28.43 -10.40
CA LEU A 100 11.16 -28.46 -9.01
C LEU A 100 10.54 -29.62 -8.23
N LYS A 101 9.28 -29.96 -8.51
CA LYS A 101 8.55 -31.13 -7.97
C LYS A 101 7.52 -31.63 -8.99
N SER A 102 7.28 -32.93 -9.04
CA SER A 102 6.22 -33.51 -9.87
C SER A 102 5.75 -34.86 -9.32
N ALA A 103 4.45 -35.12 -9.37
CA ALA A 103 3.87 -36.43 -9.08
C ALA A 103 4.00 -37.42 -10.26
N SER A 104 4.12 -36.92 -11.50
CA SER A 104 4.40 -37.73 -12.70
C SER A 104 5.06 -36.88 -13.80
N ILE A 105 6.17 -37.35 -14.35
CA ILE A 105 6.93 -36.66 -15.41
C ILE A 105 6.46 -37.23 -16.74
N ASN A 106 5.53 -36.55 -17.42
CA ASN A 106 5.25 -36.76 -18.83
C ASN A 106 5.24 -35.41 -19.54
N SER A 107 6.24 -35.17 -20.40
CA SER A 107 6.37 -33.94 -21.20
C SER A 107 5.18 -33.72 -22.15
N GLU A 108 4.50 -34.79 -22.59
CA GLU A 108 3.27 -34.66 -23.39
C GLU A 108 2.12 -34.06 -22.60
N ALA A 109 2.03 -34.34 -21.28
CA ALA A 109 0.97 -33.80 -20.42
C ALA A 109 1.08 -32.27 -20.23
N VAL A 110 2.29 -31.71 -20.30
CA VAL A 110 2.50 -30.26 -20.12
C VAL A 110 1.97 -29.46 -21.32
N ASN A 111 2.12 -29.98 -22.54
CA ASN A 111 1.52 -29.34 -23.72
C ASN A 111 -0.02 -29.42 -23.73
N THR A 112 -0.61 -30.33 -22.94
CA THR A 112 -2.07 -30.42 -22.80
C THR A 112 -2.68 -29.40 -21.84
N ILE A 113 -1.86 -28.62 -21.10
CA ILE A 113 -2.33 -27.59 -20.15
C ILE A 113 -3.31 -26.60 -20.81
N PHE A 114 -3.10 -26.27 -22.09
CA PHE A 114 -3.96 -25.36 -22.84
C PHE A 114 -5.10 -26.04 -23.60
N THR A 115 -5.15 -27.37 -23.61
CA THR A 115 -6.07 -28.11 -24.48
C THR A 115 -7.39 -28.44 -23.79
N HIS A 116 -7.45 -29.12 -22.64
CA HIS A 116 -8.72 -29.38 -21.94
C HIS A 116 -8.55 -29.79 -20.46
N CYS A 117 -9.42 -29.27 -19.59
CA CYS A 117 -9.72 -29.86 -18.29
C CYS A 117 -10.97 -30.74 -18.42
N SER A 118 -10.81 -32.07 -18.51
CA SER A 118 -11.97 -32.98 -18.47
C SER A 118 -12.29 -33.32 -17.02
N VAL A 119 -13.34 -32.71 -16.48
CA VAL A 119 -13.93 -33.18 -15.21
C VAL A 119 -14.78 -34.42 -15.53
N GLN A 120 -14.45 -35.57 -14.94
CA GLN A 120 -15.29 -36.78 -15.03
C GLN A 120 -16.49 -36.64 -14.09
N ASP A 121 -17.45 -35.79 -14.49
CA ASP A 121 -18.71 -35.60 -13.78
C ASP A 121 -19.89 -35.71 -14.77
N SER A 122 -20.87 -36.54 -14.42
CA SER A 122 -22.10 -36.71 -15.20
C SER A 122 -22.88 -35.40 -15.37
N TYR A 123 -22.86 -34.51 -14.38
CA TYR A 123 -23.48 -33.19 -14.49
C TYR A 123 -22.70 -32.30 -15.46
N ALA A 124 -21.36 -32.40 -15.48
CA ALA A 124 -20.52 -31.63 -16.40
C ALA A 124 -20.79 -31.98 -17.86
N ASN A 125 -21.03 -33.26 -18.18
CA ASN A 125 -21.38 -33.66 -19.54
C ASN A 125 -22.72 -33.06 -20.01
N VAL A 126 -23.72 -33.02 -19.13
CA VAL A 126 -25.03 -32.43 -19.46
C VAL A 126 -24.91 -30.92 -19.57
N PHE A 127 -24.25 -30.28 -18.60
CA PHE A 127 -24.04 -28.83 -18.59
C PHE A 127 -23.27 -28.37 -19.83
N ASN A 128 -22.17 -29.03 -20.17
CA ASN A 128 -21.39 -28.72 -21.37
C ASN A 128 -22.24 -28.82 -22.64
N ARG A 129 -23.07 -29.87 -22.78
CA ARG A 129 -23.98 -29.99 -23.92
C ARG A 129 -24.97 -28.82 -23.98
N LEU A 130 -25.58 -28.46 -22.84
CA LEU A 130 -26.52 -27.34 -22.79
C LEU A 130 -25.84 -26.01 -23.15
N VAL A 131 -24.59 -25.82 -22.73
CA VAL A 131 -23.78 -24.65 -23.07
C VAL A 131 -23.38 -24.67 -24.55
N ASP A 132 -22.97 -25.81 -25.10
CA ASP A 132 -22.64 -25.96 -26.52
C ASP A 132 -23.87 -25.65 -27.41
N ASP A 133 -25.05 -26.14 -27.01
CA ASP A 133 -26.31 -25.86 -27.70
C ASP A 133 -26.66 -24.36 -27.65
N LEU A 134 -26.46 -23.71 -26.50
CA LEU A 134 -26.63 -22.26 -26.33
C LEU A 134 -25.65 -21.48 -27.24
N ILE A 135 -24.37 -21.86 -27.25
CA ILE A 135 -23.33 -21.22 -28.06
C ILE A 135 -23.66 -21.34 -29.56
N ALA A 136 -24.13 -22.51 -30.00
CA ALA A 136 -24.53 -22.74 -31.39
C ALA A 136 -25.69 -21.84 -31.83
N LYS A 137 -26.46 -21.29 -30.87
CA LYS A 137 -27.60 -20.40 -31.08
C LYS A 137 -27.31 -18.95 -30.71
N CYS A 138 -26.08 -18.58 -30.35
CA CYS A 138 -25.75 -17.19 -29.98
C CYS A 138 -26.04 -16.16 -31.08
N GLU A 139 -26.20 -16.57 -32.34
CA GLU A 139 -26.63 -15.69 -33.46
C GLU A 139 -28.15 -15.56 -33.60
N SER A 140 -28.93 -16.26 -32.75
CA SER A 140 -30.41 -16.24 -32.72
C SER A 140 -30.98 -15.01 -31.99
N ASP A 141 -32.31 -14.90 -31.96
CA ASP A 141 -33.05 -13.85 -31.26
C ASP A 141 -32.77 -13.88 -29.73
N THR A 142 -32.62 -12.71 -29.11
CA THR A 142 -32.32 -12.58 -27.67
C THR A 142 -33.38 -13.21 -26.79
N ALA A 143 -34.65 -13.21 -27.25
CA ALA A 143 -35.74 -13.86 -26.56
C ALA A 143 -35.57 -15.38 -26.47
N GLU A 144 -35.06 -16.02 -27.52
CA GLU A 144 -34.80 -17.47 -27.55
C GLU A 144 -33.65 -17.81 -26.58
N LEU A 145 -32.57 -17.04 -26.62
CA LEU A 145 -31.42 -17.20 -25.73
C LEU A 145 -31.78 -17.07 -24.24
N THR A 146 -32.65 -16.11 -23.90
CA THR A 146 -33.11 -15.89 -22.52
C THR A 146 -33.89 -17.11 -22.00
N LEU A 147 -34.73 -17.74 -22.84
CA LEU A 147 -35.48 -18.96 -22.50
C LEU A 147 -34.58 -20.18 -22.33
N GLU A 148 -33.52 -20.28 -23.14
CA GLU A 148 -32.53 -21.36 -23.02
C GLU A 148 -31.72 -21.24 -21.73
N LEU A 149 -31.25 -20.02 -21.42
CA LEU A 149 -30.58 -19.74 -20.15
C LEU A 149 -31.48 -20.07 -18.95
N ALA A 150 -32.77 -19.72 -19.01
CA ALA A 150 -33.71 -20.11 -17.98
C ALA A 150 -33.86 -21.63 -17.85
N SER A 151 -33.89 -22.35 -18.97
CA SER A 151 -33.94 -23.83 -18.98
C SER A 151 -32.69 -24.44 -18.34
N ILE A 152 -31.51 -23.88 -18.61
CA ILE A 152 -30.25 -24.26 -17.94
C ILE A 152 -30.37 -24.01 -16.44
N LEU A 153 -30.85 -22.83 -16.01
CA LEU A 153 -31.01 -22.48 -14.60
C LEU A 153 -32.02 -23.40 -13.88
N TYR A 154 -33.11 -23.80 -14.53
CA TYR A 154 -34.04 -24.79 -13.99
C TYR A 154 -33.37 -26.14 -13.80
N TRP A 155 -32.57 -26.59 -14.77
CA TRP A 155 -31.80 -27.82 -14.65
C TRP A 155 -30.75 -27.72 -13.54
N MET A 156 -30.09 -26.57 -13.36
CA MET A 156 -29.10 -26.38 -12.29
C MET A 156 -29.69 -26.52 -10.88
N LYS A 157 -31.01 -26.39 -10.70
CA LYS A 157 -31.67 -26.62 -9.39
C LYS A 157 -31.58 -28.08 -8.89
N ILE A 158 -31.34 -29.04 -9.78
CA ILE A 158 -31.18 -30.46 -9.40
C ILE A 158 -29.71 -30.86 -9.22
N VAL A 159 -28.79 -29.93 -9.45
CA VAL A 159 -27.35 -30.13 -9.22
C VAL A 159 -27.06 -29.91 -7.72
N PRO A 160 -26.30 -30.80 -7.06
CA PRO A 160 -25.91 -30.63 -5.65
C PRO A 160 -25.18 -29.31 -5.39
N GLU A 161 -25.44 -28.69 -4.23
CA GLU A 161 -24.89 -27.36 -3.88
C GLU A 161 -23.36 -27.30 -3.83
N ASP A 162 -22.71 -28.41 -3.49
CA ASP A 162 -21.26 -28.57 -3.39
C ASP A 162 -20.58 -28.76 -4.76
N ASN A 163 -21.36 -29.02 -5.81
CA ASN A 163 -20.84 -29.23 -7.15
C ASN A 163 -20.36 -27.91 -7.80
N ILE A 164 -19.29 -27.98 -8.60
CA ILE A 164 -18.72 -26.83 -9.31
C ILE A 164 -19.72 -26.11 -10.23
N ILE A 165 -20.66 -26.86 -10.82
CA ILE A 165 -21.71 -26.31 -11.69
C ILE A 165 -22.68 -25.45 -10.89
N HIS A 166 -23.04 -25.86 -9.67
CA HIS A 166 -23.88 -25.05 -8.81
C HIS A 166 -23.22 -23.69 -8.49
N LYS A 167 -21.89 -23.68 -8.31
CA LYS A 167 -21.11 -22.43 -8.12
C LYS A 167 -21.18 -21.48 -9.31
N LYS A 168 -21.46 -21.96 -10.53
CA LYS A 168 -21.64 -21.13 -11.73
C LYS A 168 -23.02 -20.51 -11.87
N ARG A 169 -24.00 -20.85 -11.01
CA ARG A 169 -25.38 -20.39 -11.15
C ARG A 169 -25.51 -18.87 -11.21
N ALA A 170 -24.80 -18.14 -10.36
CA ALA A 170 -24.83 -16.68 -10.35
C ALA A 170 -24.30 -16.07 -11.67
N GLU A 171 -23.31 -16.71 -12.32
CA GLU A 171 -22.80 -16.28 -13.64
C GLU A 171 -23.87 -16.48 -14.72
N VAL A 172 -24.60 -17.60 -14.69
CA VAL A 172 -25.68 -17.89 -15.66
C VAL A 172 -26.90 -17.00 -15.42
N GLU A 173 -27.26 -16.72 -14.16
CA GLU A 173 -28.29 -15.75 -13.79
C GLU A 173 -27.92 -14.35 -14.30
N ARG A 174 -26.66 -13.93 -14.14
CA ARG A 174 -26.18 -12.66 -14.68
C ARG A 174 -26.28 -12.61 -16.21
N LEU A 175 -25.89 -13.68 -16.88
CA LEU A 175 -25.97 -13.78 -18.33
C LEU A 175 -27.41 -13.66 -18.83
N LEU A 176 -28.38 -14.29 -18.16
CA LEU A 176 -29.81 -14.16 -18.46
C LEU A 176 -30.25 -12.69 -18.39
N LEU A 177 -29.86 -11.96 -17.33
CA LEU A 177 -30.21 -10.55 -17.17
C LEU A 177 -29.57 -9.67 -18.26
N ASP A 178 -28.33 -9.94 -18.63
CA ASP A 178 -27.63 -9.20 -19.69
C ASP A 178 -28.30 -9.41 -21.07
N PHE A 179 -28.65 -10.65 -21.43
CA PHE A 179 -29.40 -10.95 -22.65
C PHE A 179 -30.83 -10.40 -22.64
N ALA A 180 -31.45 -10.34 -21.47
CA ALA A 180 -32.76 -9.73 -21.28
C ALA A 180 -32.73 -8.18 -21.33
N GLY A 181 -31.54 -7.56 -21.48
CA GLY A 181 -31.37 -6.11 -21.54
C GLY A 181 -31.63 -5.41 -20.20
N VAL A 182 -31.49 -6.12 -19.09
CA VAL A 182 -31.76 -5.56 -17.75
C VAL A 182 -30.58 -4.75 -17.25
N SER A 183 -30.85 -3.50 -16.87
CA SER A 183 -29.88 -2.62 -16.21
C SER A 183 -30.41 -2.21 -14.84
N LEU A 184 -29.65 -2.49 -13.78
CA LEU A 184 -30.02 -2.19 -12.40
C LEU A 184 -28.85 -1.48 -11.71
N GLU A 185 -29.10 -0.31 -11.13
CA GLU A 185 -28.10 0.44 -10.37
C GLU A 185 -28.74 1.13 -9.15
N VAL A 186 -27.96 1.27 -8.08
CA VAL A 186 -28.36 2.03 -6.89
C VAL A 186 -27.42 3.22 -6.73
N GLN A 187 -27.98 4.42 -6.83
CA GLN A 187 -27.26 5.68 -6.78
C GLN A 187 -27.62 6.48 -5.52
N ALA A 188 -26.65 6.73 -4.65
CA ALA A 188 -26.76 7.58 -3.49
C ALA A 188 -26.60 9.06 -3.85
N SER A 189 -27.30 9.92 -3.13
CA SER A 189 -27.19 11.38 -3.31
C SER A 189 -25.83 11.92 -2.87
N ASN A 190 -25.19 11.28 -1.88
CA ASN A 190 -23.91 11.71 -1.30
C ASN A 190 -22.90 10.55 -1.27
N ALA A 191 -21.62 10.88 -1.37
CA ALA A 191 -20.51 9.92 -1.32
C ALA A 191 -20.25 9.35 0.09
N LEU A 192 -20.65 10.08 1.13
CA LEU A 192 -20.32 9.80 2.53
C LEU A 192 -21.60 9.77 3.35
N TRP A 193 -21.79 8.70 4.12
CA TRP A 193 -22.91 8.53 5.04
C TRP A 193 -22.41 8.34 6.47
N VAL A 194 -23.20 8.80 7.44
CA VAL A 194 -22.88 8.66 8.87
C VAL A 194 -23.98 7.82 9.55
N PRO A 195 -23.65 6.80 10.34
CA PRO A 195 -24.63 6.03 11.10
C PRO A 195 -25.57 6.94 11.92
N GLY A 196 -26.86 6.62 11.93
CA GLY A 196 -27.88 7.41 12.64
C GLY A 196 -28.40 8.63 11.88
N THR A 197 -27.85 8.97 10.71
CA THR A 197 -28.35 10.07 9.86
C THR A 197 -29.30 9.58 8.77
N GLU A 198 -30.12 10.49 8.23
CA GLU A 198 -30.94 10.24 7.05
C GLU A 198 -30.08 10.06 5.80
N VAL A 199 -30.32 8.97 5.08
CA VAL A 199 -29.64 8.66 3.82
C VAL A 199 -30.64 8.57 2.67
N ASN A 200 -30.21 9.03 1.51
CA ASN A 200 -31.03 9.09 0.30
C ASN A 200 -30.32 8.37 -0.84
N MET A 201 -31.04 7.45 -1.49
CA MET A 201 -30.58 6.75 -2.68
C MET A 201 -31.76 6.39 -3.60
N ILE A 202 -31.45 6.15 -4.86
CA ILE A 202 -32.41 5.81 -5.90
C ILE A 202 -31.97 4.51 -6.57
N LEU A 203 -32.88 3.54 -6.64
CA LEU A 203 -32.73 2.39 -7.52
C LEU A 203 -33.25 2.77 -8.90
N HIS A 204 -32.36 2.79 -9.90
CA HIS A 204 -32.73 2.83 -11.31
C HIS A 204 -32.82 1.39 -11.79
N ALA A 205 -34.05 0.91 -11.98
CA ALA A 205 -34.31 -0.40 -12.55
C ALA A 205 -34.84 -0.22 -13.98
N HIS A 206 -34.07 -0.63 -14.98
CA HIS A 206 -34.51 -0.75 -16.37
C HIS A 206 -34.75 -2.23 -16.68
N ILE A 207 -36.02 -2.59 -16.82
CA ILE A 207 -36.44 -3.95 -17.18
C ILE A 207 -37.29 -3.83 -18.44
N PRO A 208 -36.83 -4.33 -19.60
CA PRO A 208 -37.59 -4.32 -20.85
C PRO A 208 -38.91 -5.11 -20.71
N VAL A 209 -39.99 -4.62 -21.30
CA VAL A 209 -41.33 -5.23 -21.14
C VAL A 209 -41.38 -6.63 -21.78
N GLU A 210 -40.68 -6.79 -22.88
CA GLU A 210 -40.51 -8.00 -23.66
C GLU A 210 -39.70 -9.10 -22.94
N SER A 211 -38.98 -8.76 -21.86
CA SER A 211 -38.11 -9.70 -21.15
C SER A 211 -38.86 -10.69 -20.26
N ASN A 212 -40.17 -10.55 -20.03
CA ASN A 212 -40.94 -11.34 -19.06
C ASN A 212 -40.36 -11.37 -17.61
N LEU A 213 -39.37 -10.51 -17.30
CA LEU A 213 -38.81 -10.34 -15.97
C LEU A 213 -39.70 -9.40 -15.14
N GLN A 214 -39.84 -9.72 -13.86
CA GLN A 214 -40.53 -8.87 -12.90
C GLN A 214 -39.65 -8.68 -11.67
N LEU A 215 -39.43 -7.42 -11.28
CA LEU A 215 -38.87 -7.09 -9.97
C LEU A 215 -39.99 -7.25 -8.93
N THR A 216 -39.93 -8.28 -8.10
CA THR A 216 -41.00 -8.62 -7.15
C THR A 216 -40.81 -7.96 -5.79
N ALA A 217 -39.56 -7.81 -5.34
CA ALA A 217 -39.26 -7.16 -4.06
C ALA A 217 -37.93 -6.37 -4.05
N VAL A 218 -37.90 -5.31 -3.25
CA VAL A 218 -36.69 -4.56 -2.89
C VAL A 218 -36.55 -4.53 -1.37
N ASN A 219 -35.40 -4.95 -0.86
CA ASN A 219 -35.08 -4.92 0.57
C ASN A 219 -33.77 -4.16 0.82
N VAL A 220 -33.77 -3.30 1.83
CA VAL A 220 -32.63 -2.46 2.21
C VAL A 220 -32.28 -2.77 3.67
N PRO A 221 -31.39 -3.73 3.94
CA PRO A 221 -31.18 -4.26 5.29
C PRO A 221 -30.47 -3.30 6.25
N PHE A 222 -29.88 -2.22 5.73
CA PHE A 222 -29.02 -1.32 6.49
C PHE A 222 -29.67 0.01 6.92
N ILE A 223 -30.96 0.25 6.63
CA ILE A 223 -31.68 1.46 7.06
C ILE A 223 -32.91 1.12 7.92
N ARG A 224 -33.19 1.96 8.93
CA ARG A 224 -34.42 1.90 9.72
C ARG A 224 -35.59 2.37 8.87
N GLY A 225 -36.68 1.61 8.89
CA GLY A 225 -37.93 2.00 8.24
C GLY A 225 -38.08 1.58 6.78
N ALA A 226 -37.05 1.03 6.13
CA ALA A 226 -37.22 0.42 4.81
C ALA A 226 -37.94 -0.92 4.92
N ARG A 227 -39.16 -0.92 4.41
CA ARG A 227 -39.96 -2.12 4.20
C ARG A 227 -39.48 -2.84 2.95
N GLN A 228 -39.66 -4.16 2.93
CA GLN A 228 -39.80 -4.89 1.67
C GLN A 228 -40.82 -4.15 0.81
N ILE A 229 -40.38 -3.63 -0.34
CA ILE A 229 -41.27 -2.97 -1.30
C ILE A 229 -41.71 -4.04 -2.29
N ASP A 230 -42.93 -4.55 -2.14
CA ASP A 230 -43.51 -5.48 -3.10
C ASP A 230 -43.92 -4.73 -4.38
N LEU A 231 -43.42 -5.19 -5.52
CA LEU A 231 -43.59 -4.54 -6.82
C LEU A 231 -44.24 -5.50 -7.84
N PRO A 232 -45.51 -5.88 -7.67
CA PRO A 232 -46.15 -6.94 -8.46
C PRO A 232 -46.32 -6.65 -9.96
N SER A 233 -45.99 -5.44 -10.45
CA SER A 233 -45.86 -5.17 -11.89
C SER A 233 -45.02 -3.91 -12.11
N SER A 234 -43.96 -3.97 -12.92
CA SER A 234 -43.22 -2.78 -13.38
C SER A 234 -42.34 -3.07 -14.60
N PRO A 235 -42.56 -2.38 -15.73
CA PRO A 235 -41.45 -1.94 -16.58
C PRO A 235 -40.59 -0.94 -15.81
N SER A 236 -39.44 -0.59 -16.38
CA SER A 236 -38.47 0.39 -15.89
C SER A 236 -38.98 1.46 -14.91
N LYS A 237 -38.41 1.54 -13.69
CA LYS A 237 -38.78 2.49 -12.64
C LYS A 237 -37.57 3.11 -11.93
N MET A 238 -37.76 4.34 -11.47
CA MET A 238 -36.92 4.95 -10.43
C MET A 238 -37.64 4.77 -9.08
N ILE A 239 -36.97 4.13 -8.13
CA ILE A 239 -37.52 3.85 -6.80
C ILE A 239 -36.64 4.56 -5.77
N HIS A 240 -37.25 5.48 -5.01
CA HIS A 240 -36.56 6.16 -3.90
C HIS A 240 -36.50 5.23 -2.69
N LEU A 241 -35.29 5.03 -2.18
CA LEU A 241 -35.01 4.18 -1.02
C LEU A 241 -34.38 5.05 0.07
N ASN A 242 -35.22 5.78 0.80
CA ASN A 242 -34.77 6.72 1.83
C ASN A 242 -35.03 6.15 3.23
N GLY A 243 -34.19 6.54 4.19
CA GLY A 243 -34.39 6.23 5.59
C GLY A 243 -33.14 6.51 6.43
N GLN A 244 -33.23 6.23 7.72
CA GLN A 244 -32.13 6.46 8.65
C GLN A 244 -31.13 5.29 8.61
N LEU A 245 -29.85 5.55 8.38
CA LEU A 245 -28.81 4.53 8.44
C LEU A 245 -28.74 3.92 9.84
N LEU A 246 -28.66 2.58 9.95
CA LEU A 246 -28.60 1.90 11.24
C LEU A 246 -27.35 2.33 12.04
N ASP A 247 -27.53 2.61 13.34
CA ASP A 247 -26.43 2.98 14.25
C ASP A 247 -25.40 1.85 14.44
N THR A 248 -25.77 0.61 14.09
CA THR A 248 -24.90 -0.58 14.19
C THR A 248 -23.94 -0.73 13.02
N ILE A 249 -24.07 0.10 11.97
CA ILE A 249 -23.17 0.05 10.81
C ILE A 249 -21.82 0.63 11.22
N LEU A 250 -20.77 -0.16 11.05
CA LEU A 250 -19.40 0.26 11.35
C LEU A 250 -18.85 1.17 10.23
N PRO A 251 -17.99 2.14 10.58
CA PRO A 251 -17.25 2.91 9.59
C PRO A 251 -16.51 2.01 8.59
N SER A 252 -16.38 2.49 7.35
CA SER A 252 -15.66 1.80 6.29
C SER A 252 -14.20 1.59 6.69
N PHE A 253 -13.82 0.33 6.88
CA PHE A 253 -12.45 -0.06 7.19
C PHE A 253 -12.16 -1.45 6.59
N PRO A 254 -11.02 -1.65 5.89
CA PRO A 254 -10.67 -2.96 5.35
C PRO A 254 -10.52 -3.99 6.47
N THR A 255 -11.24 -5.11 6.37
CA THR A 255 -11.33 -6.11 7.45
C THR A 255 -9.99 -6.78 7.76
N TRP A 256 -9.14 -6.99 6.75
CA TRP A 256 -7.78 -7.50 6.92
C TRP A 256 -6.82 -6.54 7.66
N LEU A 257 -7.24 -5.29 7.93
CA LEU A 257 -6.52 -4.33 8.78
C LEU A 257 -7.09 -4.24 10.22
N ASN A 258 -8.14 -5.00 10.56
CA ASN A 258 -8.81 -4.91 11.86
C ASN A 258 -7.89 -5.26 13.04
N ALA A 259 -7.05 -6.28 12.86
CA ALA A 259 -6.08 -6.71 13.85
C ALA A 259 -4.68 -6.18 13.51
N ASN A 260 -3.91 -5.89 14.55
CA ASN A 260 -2.52 -5.48 14.40
C ASN A 260 -1.71 -6.66 13.85
N GLY A 261 -1.02 -6.38 12.74
CA GLY A 261 -0.03 -7.27 12.15
C GLY A 261 1.25 -7.39 12.97
N ASP A 262 2.18 -8.22 12.49
CA ASP A 262 3.58 -8.07 12.85
C ASP A 262 4.28 -7.08 11.89
N ALA A 263 5.58 -6.83 12.08
CA ALA A 263 6.33 -5.86 11.27
C ALA A 263 6.33 -6.12 9.75
N HIS A 264 5.93 -7.32 9.30
CA HIS A 264 5.97 -7.72 7.90
C HIS A 264 4.66 -8.33 7.39
N ASN A 265 3.71 -8.66 8.26
CA ASN A 265 2.51 -9.41 7.91
C ASN A 265 1.25 -8.79 8.52
N TYR A 266 0.16 -8.81 7.75
CA TYR A 266 -1.19 -8.60 8.28
C TYR A 266 -1.68 -9.87 9.01
N THR A 267 -2.58 -9.69 9.97
CA THR A 267 -3.14 -10.78 10.77
C THR A 267 -4.66 -10.84 10.58
N PRO A 268 -5.19 -11.29 9.44
CA PRO A 268 -6.62 -11.52 9.30
C PRO A 268 -7.08 -12.56 10.33
N GLU A 269 -8.20 -12.32 11.02
CA GLU A 269 -8.71 -13.23 12.06
C GLU A 269 -9.51 -14.40 11.46
N SER A 270 -10.03 -14.23 10.24
CA SER A 270 -10.81 -15.22 9.52
C SER A 270 -10.51 -15.26 8.03
N SER A 271 -10.86 -16.37 7.37
CA SER A 271 -10.79 -16.51 5.91
C SER A 271 -11.66 -15.46 5.19
N ALA A 272 -12.78 -15.07 5.79
CA ALA A 272 -13.64 -14.00 5.29
C ALA A 272 -12.93 -12.64 5.26
N ASP A 273 -12.01 -12.36 6.19
CA ASP A 273 -11.28 -11.08 6.22
C ASP A 273 -10.35 -10.91 5.02
N VAL A 274 -9.88 -12.02 4.44
CA VAL A 274 -9.01 -12.05 3.25
C VAL A 274 -9.83 -11.95 1.96
N VAL A 275 -11.05 -12.50 1.96
CA VAL A 275 -11.94 -12.57 0.78
C VAL A 275 -12.81 -11.31 0.64
N LEU A 276 -13.11 -10.61 1.74
CA LEU A 276 -13.90 -9.38 1.73
C LEU A 276 -13.16 -8.22 1.05
N THR A 277 -13.96 -7.34 0.44
CA THR A 277 -13.52 -6.45 -0.63
C THR A 277 -12.55 -5.37 -0.18
N GLN A 278 -11.84 -4.79 -1.15
CA GLN A 278 -10.90 -3.67 -1.00
C GLN A 278 -11.50 -2.41 -0.32
N TYR A 279 -12.81 -2.40 0.00
CA TYR A 279 -13.59 -1.19 0.29
C TYR A 279 -14.32 -1.18 1.66
N GLY A 280 -14.14 -2.19 2.52
CA GLY A 280 -14.72 -2.20 3.88
C GLY A 280 -16.21 -2.56 3.93
N THR A 281 -17.02 -1.80 4.69
CA THR A 281 -18.45 -2.03 4.89
C THR A 281 -19.26 -1.90 3.59
N GLU A 282 -19.58 -3.02 2.93
CA GLU A 282 -20.43 -3.01 1.74
C GLU A 282 -21.91 -2.90 2.08
N LEU A 283 -22.53 -1.79 1.63
CA LEU A 283 -23.97 -1.58 1.73
C LEU A 283 -24.65 -2.17 0.48
N LEU A 284 -25.33 -3.30 0.67
CA LEU A 284 -25.96 -4.05 -0.41
C LEU A 284 -27.50 -3.96 -0.34
N VAL A 285 -28.12 -3.48 -1.41
CA VAL A 285 -29.58 -3.56 -1.63
C VAL A 285 -29.90 -4.93 -2.21
N HIS A 286 -30.89 -5.61 -1.63
CA HIS A 286 -31.32 -6.94 -2.07
C HIS A 286 -32.54 -6.80 -2.97
N LEU A 287 -32.47 -7.36 -4.17
CA LEU A 287 -33.54 -7.38 -5.16
C LEU A 287 -33.97 -8.82 -5.40
N GLU A 288 -35.28 -9.04 -5.43
CA GLU A 288 -35.88 -10.30 -5.86
C GLU A 288 -36.54 -10.09 -7.21
N LEU A 289 -36.13 -10.88 -8.20
CA LEU A 289 -36.72 -10.90 -9.54
C LEU A 289 -37.33 -12.27 -9.82
N GLU A 290 -38.30 -12.30 -10.73
CA GLU A 290 -38.88 -13.52 -11.25
C GLU A 290 -38.87 -13.52 -12.77
N PHE A 291 -38.34 -14.58 -13.38
CA PHE A 291 -38.47 -14.86 -14.81
C PHE A 291 -39.24 -16.15 -15.02
N ALA A 292 -40.46 -16.09 -15.55
CA ALA A 292 -41.27 -17.27 -15.85
C ALA A 292 -41.38 -18.29 -14.68
N GLY A 293 -41.47 -17.82 -13.43
CA GLY A 293 -41.49 -18.67 -12.21
C GLY A 293 -40.12 -19.06 -11.66
N LEU A 294 -39.02 -18.56 -12.24
CA LEU A 294 -37.65 -18.72 -11.74
C LEU A 294 -37.30 -17.53 -10.84
N PRO A 295 -37.13 -17.73 -9.52
CA PRO A 295 -36.66 -16.66 -8.64
C PRO A 295 -35.16 -16.41 -8.86
N ILE A 296 -34.79 -15.14 -8.96
CA ILE A 296 -33.43 -14.65 -9.12
C ILE A 296 -33.18 -13.57 -8.07
N ALA A 297 -32.22 -13.81 -7.17
CA ALA A 297 -31.85 -12.87 -6.12
C ALA A 297 -30.57 -12.12 -6.49
N ILE A 298 -30.60 -10.79 -6.45
CA ILE A 298 -29.45 -9.94 -6.81
C ILE A 298 -29.11 -9.03 -5.63
N LYS A 299 -27.82 -8.89 -5.36
CA LYS A 299 -27.29 -7.90 -4.41
C LYS A 299 -26.61 -6.78 -5.19
N LEU A 300 -27.07 -5.55 -5.02
CA LEU A 300 -26.48 -4.38 -5.66
C LEU A 300 -25.79 -3.48 -4.64
N PRO A 301 -24.53 -3.10 -4.86
CA PRO A 301 -23.86 -2.14 -4.01
C PRO A 301 -24.42 -0.73 -4.23
N VAL A 302 -24.51 0.04 -3.16
CA VAL A 302 -24.83 1.47 -3.24
C VAL A 302 -23.61 2.24 -3.74
N ARG A 303 -23.79 3.03 -4.80
CA ARG A 303 -22.73 3.84 -5.40
C ARG A 303 -23.07 5.32 -5.43
N HIS A 304 -22.05 6.18 -5.51
CA HIS A 304 -22.16 7.60 -5.81
C HIS A 304 -21.11 7.95 -6.87
N ALA A 305 -21.56 8.47 -8.02
CA ALA A 305 -20.67 8.82 -9.15
C ALA A 305 -19.71 7.67 -9.54
N GLY A 306 -20.20 6.43 -9.52
CA GLY A 306 -19.45 5.23 -9.86
C GLY A 306 -18.61 4.62 -8.73
N SER A 307 -18.36 5.34 -7.63
CA SER A 307 -17.63 4.83 -6.45
C SER A 307 -18.57 4.26 -5.40
N LEU A 308 -18.12 3.33 -4.56
CA LEU A 308 -18.90 2.86 -3.42
C LEU A 308 -19.11 3.98 -2.41
N VAL A 309 -20.26 4.00 -1.75
CA VAL A 309 -20.52 4.92 -0.64
C VAL A 309 -19.61 4.58 0.55
N VAL A 310 -19.04 5.61 1.15
CA VAL A 310 -18.19 5.50 2.33
C VAL A 310 -19.04 5.72 3.58
N VAL A 311 -18.94 4.83 4.56
CA VAL A 311 -19.54 5.02 5.88
C VAL A 311 -18.50 5.66 6.79
N ALA A 312 -18.72 6.90 7.21
CA ALA A 312 -17.82 7.64 8.08
C ALA A 312 -18.35 7.68 9.52
N PRO A 313 -17.46 7.76 10.53
CA PRO A 313 -17.88 8.16 11.86
C PRO A 313 -18.38 9.62 11.83
N PRO A 314 -19.23 10.06 12.78
CA PRO A 314 -19.76 11.43 12.82
C PRO A 314 -18.67 12.49 12.97
N VAL A 315 -17.50 12.10 13.47
CA VAL A 315 -16.33 12.95 13.64
C VAL A 315 -15.06 12.13 13.44
N THR A 316 -14.06 12.75 12.83
CA THR A 316 -12.70 12.22 12.72
C THR A 316 -11.70 13.25 13.22
N ALA A 317 -10.51 12.81 13.62
CA ALA A 317 -9.38 13.71 13.82
C ALA A 317 -8.07 13.16 13.27
N ALA A 318 -7.13 14.04 12.96
CA ALA A 318 -5.78 13.69 12.52
C ALA A 318 -4.75 14.54 13.25
N PHE A 319 -3.66 13.90 13.68
CA PHE A 319 -2.48 14.65 14.11
C PHE A 319 -1.81 15.28 12.88
N ASP A 320 -1.17 16.43 13.07
CA ASP A 320 -0.45 17.12 12.00
C ASP A 320 0.92 16.51 11.65
N SER A 321 1.34 15.51 12.44
CA SER A 321 2.59 14.78 12.31
C SER A 321 2.37 13.30 12.63
N ASP A 322 3.15 12.40 12.00
CA ASP A 322 3.12 10.96 12.33
C ASP A 322 4.05 10.59 13.49
N ILE A 323 5.03 11.46 13.78
CA ILE A 323 5.98 11.31 14.89
C ILE A 323 6.39 12.68 15.45
N VAL A 324 6.51 12.75 16.78
CA VAL A 324 7.08 13.89 17.51
C VAL A 324 8.29 13.41 18.31
N VAL A 325 9.38 14.18 18.25
CA VAL A 325 10.59 13.92 19.04
C VAL A 325 10.66 14.90 20.20
N LEU A 326 10.54 14.37 21.41
CA LEU A 326 10.79 15.12 22.65
C LEU A 326 12.30 15.11 22.90
N SER A 327 12.99 16.16 22.44
CA SER A 327 14.39 16.44 22.78
C SER A 327 14.45 17.32 24.05
N LYS A 328 15.57 18.01 24.34
CA LYS A 328 15.79 18.80 25.58
C LYS A 328 14.62 19.68 26.06
N ALA A 329 13.70 20.08 25.18
CA ALA A 329 12.43 20.67 25.55
C ALA A 329 11.51 19.58 26.13
N THR A 330 11.30 19.61 27.44
CA THR A 330 10.35 18.77 28.17
C THR A 330 8.90 18.92 27.67
N GLN A 331 8.64 19.79 26.70
CA GLN A 331 7.34 20.17 26.16
C GLN A 331 7.39 20.35 24.63
N ARG A 332 6.40 19.82 23.91
CA ARG A 332 6.16 20.08 22.48
C ARG A 332 4.68 20.30 22.22
N LEU A 333 4.38 21.29 21.39
CA LEU A 333 3.02 21.53 20.91
C LEU A 333 2.68 20.52 19.81
N VAL A 334 1.55 19.86 19.94
CA VAL A 334 0.98 18.94 18.96
C VAL A 334 -0.38 19.45 18.57
N ALA A 335 -0.67 19.47 17.27
CA ALA A 335 -1.99 19.83 16.79
C ALA A 335 -2.82 18.59 16.44
N LEU A 336 -4.11 18.69 16.73
CA LEU A 336 -5.12 17.71 16.39
C LEU A 336 -6.20 18.41 15.55
N GLU A 337 -6.29 18.05 14.28
CA GLU A 337 -7.27 18.59 13.33
C GLU A 337 -8.52 17.73 13.34
N LEU A 338 -9.63 18.27 13.85
CA LEU A 338 -10.93 17.64 13.86
C LEU A 338 -11.70 17.97 12.59
N GLN A 339 -12.51 17.02 12.13
CA GLN A 339 -13.47 17.19 11.05
C GLN A 339 -14.83 16.60 11.48
N SER A 340 -15.87 17.43 11.52
CA SER A 340 -17.25 16.97 11.65
C SER A 340 -17.73 16.41 10.31
N ASN A 341 -18.34 15.23 10.32
CA ASN A 341 -18.90 14.58 9.13
C ASN A 341 -20.43 14.64 9.08
N ILE A 342 -21.04 15.40 10.00
CA ILE A 342 -22.48 15.60 10.02
C ILE A 342 -22.86 17.05 9.69
N ALA A 343 -24.06 17.25 9.15
CA ALA A 343 -24.54 18.57 8.76
C ALA A 343 -24.99 19.46 9.92
N GLU A 344 -25.19 18.89 11.12
CA GLU A 344 -25.64 19.61 12.31
C GLU A 344 -24.47 19.95 13.24
N SER A 345 -24.69 20.93 14.13
CA SER A 345 -23.71 21.28 15.16
C SER A 345 -23.63 20.17 16.21
N LEU A 346 -22.43 19.75 16.61
CA LEU A 346 -22.24 18.75 17.66
C LEU A 346 -21.34 19.24 18.79
N PRO A 347 -21.77 19.07 20.05
CA PRO A 347 -20.88 19.22 21.19
C PRO A 347 -19.92 18.03 21.27
N PHE A 348 -18.64 18.34 21.44
CA PHE A 348 -17.55 17.39 21.57
C PHE A 348 -16.75 17.62 22.84
N LYS A 349 -16.31 16.52 23.44
CA LYS A 349 -15.25 16.51 24.44
C LYS A 349 -14.07 15.72 23.88
N VAL A 350 -12.92 16.36 23.77
CA VAL A 350 -11.72 15.78 23.15
C VAL A 350 -10.65 15.60 24.21
N ARG A 351 -10.07 14.40 24.27
CA ARG A 351 -8.92 14.08 25.14
C ARG A 351 -7.89 13.24 24.38
N LEU A 352 -6.63 13.36 24.77
CA LEU A 352 -5.58 12.46 24.30
C LEU A 352 -5.53 11.21 25.19
N THR A 353 -5.33 10.05 24.57
CA THR A 353 -5.08 8.79 25.27
C THR A 353 -3.57 8.61 25.37
N LEU A 354 -3.03 8.73 26.58
CA LEU A 354 -1.60 8.78 26.84
C LEU A 354 -1.14 7.54 27.63
N PRO A 355 0.03 6.95 27.31
CA PRO A 355 0.67 5.94 28.14
C PRO A 355 1.31 6.55 29.40
N ASP A 356 1.73 5.70 30.33
CA ASP A 356 2.39 6.12 31.56
C ASP A 356 3.68 6.92 31.28
N GLY A 357 3.85 8.05 31.97
CA GLY A 357 5.03 8.91 31.85
C GLY A 357 4.88 10.09 30.89
N LEU A 358 3.88 10.07 30.01
CA LEU A 358 3.46 11.22 29.19
C LEU A 358 2.32 11.98 29.85
N SER A 359 2.31 13.30 29.64
CA SER A 359 1.22 14.17 30.03
C SER A 359 0.92 15.20 28.94
N ALA A 360 -0.32 15.65 28.89
CA ALA A 360 -0.77 16.68 27.95
C ALA A 360 -1.50 17.81 28.69
N PHE A 361 -1.32 19.03 28.21
CA PHE A 361 -2.10 20.19 28.63
C PHE A 361 -2.73 20.90 27.42
N PRO A 362 -4.03 21.24 27.44
CA PRO A 362 -5.02 20.86 28.45
C PRO A 362 -5.31 19.35 28.45
N LYS A 363 -5.87 18.81 29.55
CA LYS A 363 -6.23 17.39 29.65
C LYS A 363 -7.46 17.03 28.80
N GLU A 364 -8.36 17.98 28.66
CA GLU A 364 -9.57 17.87 27.86
C GLU A 364 -9.92 19.23 27.26
N ILE A 365 -10.58 19.21 26.10
CA ILE A 365 -11.12 20.40 25.44
C ILE A 365 -12.59 20.13 25.13
N ASP A 366 -13.46 20.99 25.65
CA ASP A 366 -14.88 21.03 25.32
C ASP A 366 -15.12 22.07 24.22
N LEU A 367 -15.81 21.68 23.15
CA LEU A 367 -16.12 22.58 22.05
C LEU A 367 -17.41 22.17 21.33
N ASN A 368 -18.00 23.10 20.59
CA ASN A 368 -19.13 22.84 19.72
C ASN A 368 -18.72 23.19 18.29
N ILE A 369 -18.65 22.17 17.43
CA ILE A 369 -18.22 22.35 16.03
C ILE A 369 -19.46 22.48 15.16
N ALA A 370 -19.45 23.46 14.26
CA ALA A 370 -20.51 23.61 13.26
C ALA A 370 -20.55 22.40 12.31
N GLY A 371 -21.71 22.13 11.71
CA GLY A 371 -21.86 21.02 10.79
C GLY A 371 -20.87 21.08 9.62
N ASN A 372 -20.24 19.95 9.30
CA ASN A 372 -19.21 19.78 8.28
C ASN A 372 -17.95 20.67 8.45
N ALA A 373 -17.77 21.33 9.60
CA ALA A 373 -16.63 22.19 9.84
C ALA A 373 -15.41 21.40 10.36
N ALA A 374 -14.24 22.03 10.19
CA ALA A 374 -12.98 21.57 10.76
C ALA A 374 -12.53 22.53 11.86
N GLU A 375 -11.87 21.99 12.89
CA GLU A 375 -11.28 22.78 13.98
C GLU A 375 -9.89 22.24 14.31
N LYS A 376 -8.97 23.13 14.66
CA LYS A 376 -7.60 22.76 15.03
C LYS A 376 -7.39 22.97 16.52
N LEU A 377 -7.12 21.88 17.24
CA LEU A 377 -6.84 21.88 18.67
C LEU A 377 -5.35 21.72 18.91
N TYR A 378 -4.87 22.25 20.04
CA TYR A 378 -3.48 22.19 20.41
C TYR A 378 -3.31 21.59 21.80
N PHE A 379 -2.40 20.64 21.90
CA PHE A 379 -2.01 19.99 23.15
C PHE A 379 -0.50 20.15 23.34
N GLU A 380 -0.09 20.61 24.52
CA GLU A 380 1.30 20.61 24.92
C GLU A 380 1.63 19.26 25.57
N LEU A 381 2.39 18.43 24.84
CA LEU A 381 2.88 17.15 25.33
C LEU A 381 4.14 17.35 26.15
N SER A 382 4.23 16.71 27.31
CA SER A 382 5.44 16.62 28.13
C SER A 382 5.72 15.20 28.58
N SER A 383 7.01 14.87 28.69
CA SER A 383 7.48 13.58 29.21
C SER A 383 8.26 13.79 30.50
N ALA A 384 7.90 13.03 31.54
CA ALA A 384 8.72 12.88 32.74
C ALA A 384 9.68 11.68 32.65
N ALA A 385 9.50 10.81 31.65
CA ALA A 385 10.34 9.66 31.42
C ALA A 385 11.71 10.11 30.86
N SER A 386 12.77 9.37 31.19
CA SER A 386 14.11 9.54 30.61
C SER A 386 14.50 8.38 29.68
N GLN A 387 13.65 7.36 29.59
CA GLN A 387 13.93 6.16 28.80
C GLN A 387 13.64 6.42 27.32
N GLU A 388 14.56 5.94 26.48
CA GLU A 388 14.45 5.97 25.02
C GLU A 388 13.45 4.91 24.58
N GLU A 389 12.26 5.36 24.21
CA GLU A 389 11.18 4.51 23.75
C GLU A 389 10.27 5.30 22.79
N ILE A 390 9.75 4.61 21.78
CA ILE A 390 8.63 5.11 20.98
C ILE A 390 7.37 4.71 21.71
N GLN A 391 6.59 5.71 22.10
CA GLN A 391 5.30 5.54 22.71
C GLN A 391 4.21 5.97 21.74
N GLU A 392 3.06 5.29 21.76
CA GLU A 392 1.91 5.66 20.93
C GLU A 392 0.91 6.43 21.78
N ILE A 393 0.47 7.58 21.28
CA ILE A 393 -0.65 8.32 21.85
C ILE A 393 -1.81 8.31 20.87
N GLY A 394 -3.02 8.17 21.41
CA GLY A 394 -4.26 8.28 20.65
C GLY A 394 -5.08 9.50 21.05
N PHE A 395 -6.32 9.54 20.58
CA PHE A 395 -7.31 10.48 21.06
C PHE A 395 -8.68 9.81 21.17
N GLU A 396 -9.55 10.44 21.94
CA GLU A 396 -10.96 10.08 22.06
C GLU A 396 -11.80 11.34 21.89
N ILE A 397 -12.78 11.26 20.99
CA ILE A 397 -13.78 12.31 20.77
C ILE A 397 -15.10 11.78 21.28
N GLU A 398 -15.53 12.28 22.44
CA GLU A 398 -16.81 11.93 23.06
C GLU A 398 -17.93 12.82 22.51
N THR A 399 -19.03 12.17 22.12
CA THR A 399 -20.23 12.78 21.55
C THR A 399 -21.48 12.16 22.19
N SER A 400 -22.67 12.66 21.85
CA SER A 400 -23.93 12.03 22.28
C SER A 400 -24.15 10.62 21.71
N SER A 401 -23.52 10.25 20.59
CA SER A 401 -23.69 8.95 19.94
C SER A 401 -22.61 7.93 20.31
N GLY A 402 -21.54 8.35 21.01
CA GLY A 402 -20.46 7.47 21.44
C GLY A 402 -19.10 8.15 21.46
N ILE A 403 -18.05 7.33 21.61
CA ILE A 403 -16.64 7.75 21.63
C ILE A 403 -15.97 7.30 20.34
N TYR A 404 -15.29 8.22 19.65
CA TYR A 404 -14.67 7.99 18.35
C TYR A 404 -13.16 8.27 18.38
N PRO A 405 -12.31 7.26 18.15
CA PRO A 405 -10.85 7.40 18.07
C PRO A 405 -10.34 7.38 16.61
N PHE A 406 -11.16 7.80 15.64
CA PHE A 406 -10.90 7.55 14.22
C PHE A 406 -10.23 8.72 13.50
N THR A 407 -9.28 8.38 12.64
CA THR A 407 -8.72 9.30 11.63
C THR A 407 -9.23 8.94 10.24
N ALA A 408 -9.26 9.88 9.31
CA ALA A 408 -9.65 9.62 7.92
C ALA A 408 -8.40 9.46 7.05
N LYS A 409 -8.25 8.30 6.38
CA LYS A 409 -7.22 8.07 5.37
C LYS A 409 -7.85 7.89 4.00
N SER A 410 -7.15 8.35 2.96
CA SER A 410 -7.58 8.20 1.57
C SER A 410 -6.43 7.70 0.70
N ILE A 411 -6.71 6.74 -0.16
CA ILE A 411 -5.80 6.28 -1.22
C ILE A 411 -6.34 6.83 -2.53
N VAL A 412 -5.59 7.73 -3.15
CA VAL A 412 -5.99 8.43 -4.38
C VAL A 412 -4.87 8.35 -5.40
N TYR A 413 -5.10 7.59 -6.47
CA TYR A 413 -4.24 7.62 -7.65
C TYR A 413 -5.10 7.68 -8.91
N PRO A 414 -4.61 8.27 -10.02
CA PRO A 414 -5.38 8.33 -11.28
C PRO A 414 -5.80 6.98 -11.85
N HIS A 415 -5.23 5.87 -11.36
CA HIS A 415 -5.40 4.52 -11.91
C HIS A 415 -6.17 3.56 -11.01
N ILE A 416 -6.62 3.99 -9.83
CA ILE A 416 -7.52 3.22 -8.96
C ILE A 416 -8.66 4.12 -8.47
N ASN A 417 -9.77 3.51 -8.06
CA ASN A 417 -10.84 4.27 -7.41
C ASN A 417 -10.34 4.83 -6.07
N LYS A 418 -10.83 6.02 -5.69
CA LYS A 418 -10.56 6.57 -4.37
C LYS A 418 -11.08 5.59 -3.30
N VAL A 419 -10.20 5.19 -2.39
CA VAL A 419 -10.56 4.39 -1.21
C VAL A 419 -10.43 5.29 0.01
N THR A 420 -11.50 5.45 0.78
CA THR A 420 -11.47 6.16 2.07
C THR A 420 -11.73 5.15 3.18
N TYR A 421 -10.93 5.18 4.23
CA TYR A 421 -11.07 4.29 5.37
C TYR A 421 -10.70 4.98 6.69
N PHE A 422 -11.18 4.43 7.81
CA PHE A 422 -11.11 5.09 9.12
C PHE A 422 -10.36 4.27 10.19
N PRO A 423 -9.01 4.26 10.19
CA PRO A 423 -8.23 3.62 11.25
C PRO A 423 -8.29 4.41 12.56
N LYS A 424 -7.78 3.83 13.64
CA LYS A 424 -7.48 4.58 14.87
C LYS A 424 -6.43 5.66 14.57
N GLY A 425 -6.64 6.87 15.09
CA GLY A 425 -5.66 7.94 15.01
C GLY A 425 -4.59 7.76 16.07
N ILE A 426 -3.34 7.63 15.64
CA ILE A 426 -2.18 7.42 16.51
C ILE A 426 -1.09 8.42 16.13
N LEU A 427 -0.46 9.02 17.14
CA LEU A 427 0.79 9.75 17.02
C LEU A 427 1.89 8.98 17.77
N ARG A 428 3.04 8.80 17.12
CA ARG A 428 4.23 8.27 17.79
C ARG A 428 4.98 9.39 18.48
N VAL A 429 5.37 9.17 19.71
CA VAL A 429 6.17 10.09 20.51
C VAL A 429 7.48 9.39 20.85
N LEU A 430 8.57 9.90 20.30
CA LEU A 430 9.91 9.43 20.62
C LEU A 430 10.51 10.33 21.68
N ASN A 431 10.71 9.79 22.88
CA ASN A 431 11.48 10.47 23.91
C ASN A 431 12.97 10.21 23.67
N LEU A 432 13.71 11.24 23.22
CA LEU A 432 15.09 11.07 22.79
C LEU A 432 15.98 12.18 23.34
N PRO A 433 16.88 11.88 24.30
CA PRO A 433 17.93 12.81 24.70
C PRO A 433 18.97 12.90 23.56
N VAL A 434 18.69 13.76 22.58
CA VAL A 434 19.61 14.09 21.50
C VAL A 434 20.16 15.49 21.68
N ASN A 435 21.49 15.60 21.64
CA ASN A 435 22.17 16.87 21.54
C ASN A 435 22.33 17.25 20.07
N ILE A 436 22.15 18.53 19.76
CA ILE A 436 22.41 19.10 18.45
C ILE A 436 22.95 20.51 18.64
N THR A 437 23.94 20.90 17.84
CA THR A 437 24.53 22.24 17.86
C THR A 437 24.22 23.03 16.59
N ALA A 438 23.85 22.36 15.50
CA ALA A 438 23.23 23.02 14.34
C ALA A 438 21.82 23.52 14.70
N ARG A 439 21.55 24.79 14.41
CA ARG A 439 20.27 25.45 14.69
C ARG A 439 19.47 25.67 13.43
N LYS A 440 20.11 26.20 12.38
CA LYS A 440 19.47 26.55 11.11
C LYS A 440 19.99 25.64 10.01
N VAL A 441 19.12 24.78 9.47
CA VAL A 441 19.45 23.79 8.44
C VAL A 441 18.62 24.03 7.18
N ALA A 442 19.27 23.90 6.04
CA ALA A 442 18.61 23.91 4.73
C ALA A 442 18.38 22.47 4.25
N TYR A 443 17.16 22.15 3.83
CA TYR A 443 16.84 20.91 3.12
C TYR A 443 16.51 21.23 1.66
N ILE A 444 17.40 20.89 0.74
CA ILE A 444 17.16 21.08 -0.70
C ILE A 444 16.38 19.88 -1.22
N SER A 445 15.13 20.11 -1.61
CA SER A 445 14.19 19.06 -2.00
C SER A 445 14.70 18.26 -3.21
N GLY A 446 14.66 16.93 -3.09
CA GLY A 446 14.87 15.97 -4.18
C GLY A 446 13.55 15.33 -4.58
N MET A 447 13.51 14.00 -4.59
CA MET A 447 12.25 13.25 -4.70
C MET A 447 11.43 13.40 -3.40
N ASN A 448 10.10 13.37 -3.48
CA ASN A 448 9.24 13.40 -2.30
C ASN A 448 9.65 12.30 -1.29
N ASP A 449 9.92 12.72 -0.06
CA ASP A 449 10.27 11.86 1.08
C ASP A 449 9.82 12.50 2.41
N GLU A 450 9.90 11.73 3.49
CA GLU A 450 9.47 12.12 4.85
C GLU A 450 10.63 12.60 5.75
N LEU A 451 11.85 12.68 5.22
CA LEU A 451 13.03 13.07 5.98
C LEU A 451 12.93 14.53 6.43
N GLY A 452 12.45 15.43 5.57
CA GLY A 452 12.24 16.84 5.93
C GLY A 452 11.33 17.03 7.15
N GLY A 453 10.22 16.29 7.22
CA GLY A 453 9.32 16.31 8.38
C GLY A 453 9.99 15.81 9.67
N SER A 454 10.81 14.76 9.55
CA SER A 454 11.57 14.23 10.68
C SER A 454 12.68 15.17 11.17
N LEU A 455 13.33 15.91 10.25
CA LEU A 455 14.36 16.89 10.59
C LEU A 455 13.80 18.11 11.31
N CYS A 456 12.57 18.53 10.96
CA CYS A 456 11.89 19.64 11.63
C CYS A 456 11.75 19.39 13.15
N GLN A 457 11.68 18.13 13.56
CA GLN A 457 11.62 17.73 14.98
C GLN A 457 12.97 17.87 15.71
N LEU A 458 14.09 17.88 14.98
CA LEU A 458 15.45 17.91 15.53
C LEU A 458 16.04 19.31 15.69
N VAL A 459 15.86 20.19 14.70
CA VAL A 459 16.52 21.50 14.63
C VAL A 459 15.60 22.64 15.07
N GLU A 460 16.17 23.80 15.41
CA GLU A 460 15.39 25.00 15.76
C GLU A 460 14.69 25.59 14.54
N GLN A 461 15.35 25.60 13.39
CA GLN A 461 14.82 26.09 12.13
C GLN A 461 15.25 25.18 10.97
N LEU A 462 14.27 24.69 10.21
CA LEU A 462 14.46 23.95 8.97
C LEU A 462 13.83 24.73 7.81
N ASP A 463 14.65 25.16 6.85
CA ASP A 463 14.14 25.77 5.63
C ASP A 463 14.12 24.68 4.53
N ILE A 464 12.91 24.31 4.09
CA ILE A 464 12.72 23.40 2.94
C ILE A 464 12.79 24.23 1.66
N ILE A 465 13.81 23.98 0.86
CA ILE A 465 14.14 24.77 -0.33
C ILE A 465 13.83 23.93 -1.57
N PRO A 466 12.89 24.37 -2.43
CA PRO A 466 12.69 23.78 -3.76
C PRO A 466 13.98 23.83 -4.58
N PHE A 467 14.21 22.84 -5.44
CA PHE A 467 15.42 22.77 -6.27
C PHE A 467 15.61 24.03 -7.12
N GLU A 468 14.51 24.60 -7.63
CA GLU A 468 14.51 25.77 -8.50
C GLU A 468 14.96 27.05 -7.77
N SER A 469 14.88 27.08 -6.43
CA SER A 469 15.19 28.25 -5.60
C SER A 469 16.62 28.26 -5.06
N ILE A 470 17.46 27.25 -5.36
CA ILE A 470 18.85 27.17 -4.84
C ILE A 470 19.66 28.43 -5.20
N GLY A 471 19.47 28.98 -6.40
CA GLY A 471 20.19 30.18 -6.85
C GLY A 471 19.75 31.49 -6.18
N GLU A 472 18.62 31.48 -5.46
CA GLU A 472 18.04 32.68 -4.82
C GLU A 472 18.43 32.79 -3.34
N ILE A 473 19.01 31.73 -2.77
CA ILE A 473 19.32 31.65 -1.35
C ILE A 473 20.82 31.77 -1.08
N ASN A 474 21.15 32.26 0.12
CA ASN A 474 22.51 32.29 0.61
C ASN A 474 22.79 31.04 1.48
N LEU A 475 23.52 30.05 0.95
CA LEU A 475 23.84 28.84 1.71
C LEU A 475 24.65 29.12 2.99
N PHE A 476 25.39 30.23 3.04
CA PHE A 476 26.18 30.62 4.22
C PHE A 476 25.31 31.04 5.43
N ASP A 477 24.00 31.20 5.26
CA ASP A 477 23.08 31.47 6.37
C ASP A 477 22.74 30.20 7.17
N PHE A 478 23.22 29.02 6.74
CA PHE A 478 22.88 27.72 7.30
C PHE A 478 24.09 27.01 7.92
N ASP A 479 23.88 26.43 9.10
CA ASP A 479 24.90 25.61 9.78
C ASP A 479 25.20 24.33 8.99
N ALA A 480 24.17 23.77 8.35
CA ALA A 480 24.27 22.61 7.47
C ALA A 480 23.26 22.68 6.32
N VAL A 481 23.63 22.10 5.18
CA VAL A 481 22.78 21.91 3.99
C VAL A 481 22.65 20.42 3.72
N VAL A 482 21.42 19.93 3.61
CA VAL A 482 21.08 18.54 3.31
C VAL A 482 20.48 18.48 1.91
N LEU A 483 21.06 17.68 1.04
CA LEU A 483 20.50 17.37 -0.26
C LEU A 483 19.48 16.24 -0.12
N GLY A 484 18.31 16.44 -0.70
CA GLY A 484 17.22 15.49 -0.63
C GLY A 484 17.50 14.18 -1.36
N VAL A 485 16.71 13.17 -1.04
CA VAL A 485 16.92 11.84 -1.58
C VAL A 485 16.76 11.84 -3.10
N ARG A 486 17.62 11.10 -3.81
CA ARG A 486 17.62 10.95 -5.28
C ARG A 486 17.68 12.27 -6.05
N ILE A 487 18.15 13.36 -5.45
CA ILE A 487 18.21 14.67 -6.11
C ILE A 487 19.01 14.64 -7.43
N TYR A 488 20.06 13.81 -7.51
CA TYR A 488 20.85 13.64 -8.74
C TYR A 488 20.13 12.80 -9.80
N ASN A 489 19.17 11.96 -9.40
CA ASN A 489 18.31 11.23 -10.32
C ASN A 489 17.19 12.12 -10.88
N THR A 490 16.63 13.02 -10.05
CA THR A 490 15.46 13.83 -10.43
C THR A 490 15.81 15.19 -11.05
N HIS A 491 16.95 15.79 -10.68
CA HIS A 491 17.36 17.11 -11.16
C HIS A 491 18.78 17.09 -11.72
N PRO A 492 18.98 16.73 -13.00
CA PRO A 492 20.32 16.68 -13.62
C PRO A 492 21.10 18.01 -13.56
N LEU A 493 20.39 19.14 -13.52
CA LEU A 493 20.97 20.49 -13.42
C LEU A 493 21.63 20.77 -12.07
N ILE A 494 21.50 19.89 -11.07
CA ILE A 494 22.20 20.04 -9.79
C ILE A 494 23.73 20.14 -9.96
N ALA A 495 24.27 19.54 -11.02
CA ALA A 495 25.69 19.60 -11.35
C ALA A 495 26.19 21.05 -11.56
N GLU A 496 25.31 21.97 -11.98
CA GLU A 496 25.63 23.38 -12.17
C GLU A 496 25.89 24.10 -10.84
N PHE A 497 25.30 23.61 -9.73
CA PHE A 497 25.49 24.16 -8.39
C PHE A 497 26.69 23.57 -7.65
N HIS A 498 27.45 22.65 -8.26
CA HIS A 498 28.61 22.04 -7.61
C HIS A 498 29.66 23.05 -7.14
N GLN A 499 29.87 24.16 -7.87
CA GLN A 499 30.80 25.18 -7.41
C GLN A 499 30.28 25.90 -6.15
N LEU A 500 29.01 26.29 -6.15
CA LEU A 500 28.36 26.89 -4.97
C LEU A 500 28.47 25.98 -3.74
N PHE A 501 28.26 24.68 -3.92
CA PHE A 501 28.41 23.68 -2.87
C PHE A 501 29.86 23.53 -2.38
N ARG A 502 30.86 23.58 -3.26
CA ARG A 502 32.28 23.57 -2.85
C ARG A 502 32.61 24.81 -2.02
N ASP A 503 32.21 25.98 -2.51
CA ASP A 503 32.47 27.26 -1.84
C ASP A 503 31.83 27.29 -0.45
N TYR A 504 30.60 26.77 -0.31
CA TYR A 504 29.92 26.60 0.97
C TYR A 504 30.72 25.74 1.96
N VAL A 505 31.16 24.55 1.50
CA VAL A 505 31.94 23.63 2.34
C VAL A 505 33.30 24.22 2.70
N GLU A 506 34.02 24.81 1.75
CA GLU A 506 35.35 25.40 1.99
C GLU A 506 35.35 26.44 3.10
N GLN A 507 34.28 27.23 3.22
CA GLN A 507 34.14 28.28 4.24
C GLN A 507 33.71 27.78 5.61
N GLY A 508 33.38 26.49 5.78
CA GLY A 508 32.98 25.92 7.08
C GLY A 508 31.63 25.23 7.10
N GLY A 509 30.89 25.26 5.98
CA GLY A 509 29.59 24.61 5.87
C GLY A 509 29.67 23.08 5.95
N VAL A 510 28.60 22.46 6.43
CA VAL A 510 28.41 21.01 6.33
C VAL A 510 27.41 20.70 5.23
N LEU A 511 27.85 20.01 4.18
CA LEU A 511 26.99 19.58 3.08
C LEU A 511 26.79 18.06 3.13
N ILE A 512 25.55 17.60 3.20
CA ILE A 512 25.19 16.18 3.26
C ILE A 512 24.50 15.78 1.96
N GLY A 513 25.19 14.96 1.14
CA GLY A 513 24.57 14.22 0.05
C GLY A 513 24.10 12.85 0.52
N GLN A 514 22.96 12.36 0.02
CA GLN A 514 22.46 11.05 0.43
C GLN A 514 21.61 10.36 -0.64
N TYR A 515 21.57 9.03 -0.55
CA TYR A 515 20.70 8.10 -1.28
C TYR A 515 20.39 8.51 -2.73
N ASN A 516 21.23 8.06 -3.67
CA ASN A 516 20.96 8.17 -5.11
C ASN A 516 21.04 6.79 -5.75
N THR A 517 20.24 6.55 -6.79
CA THR A 517 20.19 5.24 -7.47
C THR A 517 21.13 5.23 -8.67
N PRO A 518 21.77 4.09 -9.01
CA PRO A 518 22.51 3.96 -10.27
C PRO A 518 21.55 3.88 -11.48
N TYR A 519 20.29 3.55 -11.22
CA TYR A 519 19.21 3.54 -12.22
C TYR A 519 18.75 4.97 -12.50
N ASP A 520 18.49 5.27 -13.77
CA ASP A 520 18.02 6.58 -14.23
C ASP A 520 18.91 7.74 -13.78
N LEU A 521 20.21 7.49 -13.63
CA LEU A 521 21.18 8.52 -13.29
C LEU A 521 21.72 9.13 -14.59
N HIS A 522 21.44 10.42 -14.79
CA HIS A 522 21.85 11.16 -15.99
C HIS A 522 23.31 11.66 -15.93
N LEU A 523 24.02 11.34 -14.85
CA LEU A 523 25.40 11.73 -14.57
C LEU A 523 26.24 10.48 -14.31
N THR A 524 27.53 10.54 -14.62
CA THR A 524 28.46 9.43 -14.33
C THR A 524 28.79 9.30 -12.85
N GLU A 525 28.69 10.40 -12.10
CA GLU A 525 29.05 10.51 -10.70
C GLU A 525 27.98 11.33 -9.96
N VAL A 526 27.84 11.09 -8.66
CA VAL A 526 26.97 11.87 -7.77
C VAL A 526 27.81 12.66 -6.79
N GLY A 527 27.23 13.74 -6.28
CA GLY A 527 27.91 14.60 -5.33
C GLY A 527 28.82 15.63 -6.00
N THR A 528 29.26 16.59 -5.18
CA THR A 528 30.14 17.69 -5.59
C THR A 528 31.59 17.25 -5.85
N TYR A 529 31.94 16.05 -5.40
CA TYR A 529 33.26 15.43 -5.52
C TYR A 529 33.11 14.03 -6.14
N PRO A 530 34.11 13.51 -6.87
CA PRO A 530 34.01 12.25 -7.60
C PRO A 530 33.61 11.06 -6.72
N LEU A 531 32.42 10.51 -6.98
CA LEU A 531 31.82 9.38 -6.29
C LEU A 531 30.81 8.67 -7.20
N ALA A 532 30.97 7.36 -7.36
CA ALA A 532 30.11 6.53 -8.20
C ALA A 532 29.32 5.53 -7.36
N VAL A 533 28.00 5.68 -7.34
CA VAL A 533 27.06 4.74 -6.70
C VAL A 533 26.96 3.44 -7.49
N SER A 534 26.66 2.35 -6.79
CA SER A 534 26.50 1.02 -7.38
C SER A 534 25.15 0.40 -7.03
N GLN A 535 24.92 -0.85 -7.44
CA GLN A 535 23.74 -1.61 -7.05
C GLN A 535 23.89 -2.28 -5.68
N GLU A 536 25.03 -2.12 -5.01
CA GLU A 536 25.32 -2.78 -3.74
C GLU A 536 24.41 -2.28 -2.62
N ARG A 537 23.97 -3.21 -1.76
CA ARG A 537 23.00 -2.96 -0.69
C ARG A 537 23.30 -3.86 0.52
N ILE A 538 22.92 -3.37 1.70
CA ILE A 538 22.91 -4.15 2.94
C ILE A 538 21.46 -4.15 3.44
N THR A 539 20.71 -5.18 3.05
CA THR A 539 19.28 -5.29 3.35
C THR A 539 18.97 -5.97 4.68
N ASN A 540 19.93 -6.72 5.25
CA ASN A 540 19.74 -7.32 6.56
C ASN A 540 19.92 -6.27 7.68
N THR A 541 18.81 -5.92 8.32
CA THR A 541 18.74 -4.95 9.43
C THR A 541 19.50 -5.39 10.67
N GLU A 542 19.80 -6.68 10.85
CA GLU A 542 20.53 -7.18 12.03
C GLU A 542 22.06 -7.23 11.82
N THR A 543 22.53 -6.81 10.65
CA THR A 543 23.95 -6.77 10.34
C THR A 543 24.70 -5.82 11.28
N ARG A 544 25.81 -6.31 11.86
CA ARG A 544 26.71 -5.50 12.68
C ARG A 544 27.41 -4.42 11.85
N ILE A 545 27.46 -3.20 12.39
CA ILE A 545 28.22 -2.09 11.82
C ILE A 545 29.56 -1.95 12.56
N SER A 546 30.66 -1.90 11.83
CA SER A 546 32.00 -1.68 12.39
C SER A 546 32.40 -0.21 12.25
N PHE A 547 33.05 0.34 13.28
CA PHE A 547 33.58 1.70 13.26
C PHE A 547 35.03 1.65 12.82
N LEU A 548 35.35 2.28 11.68
CA LEU A 548 36.70 2.24 11.09
C LEU A 548 37.67 3.13 11.86
N ASP A 549 37.22 4.32 12.27
CA ASP A 549 37.85 5.14 13.29
C ASP A 549 36.86 5.41 14.43
N PRO A 550 36.89 4.60 15.51
CA PRO A 550 36.02 4.79 16.68
C PRO A 550 36.22 6.13 17.41
N SER A 551 37.36 6.81 17.20
CA SER A 551 37.65 8.11 17.82
C SER A 551 37.14 9.29 17.00
N HIS A 552 36.67 9.04 15.76
CA HIS A 552 36.24 10.07 14.85
C HIS A 552 35.09 10.91 15.46
N ARG A 553 35.16 12.24 15.25
CA ARG A 553 34.24 13.21 15.85
C ARG A 553 32.76 12.90 15.57
N ILE A 554 32.44 12.52 14.34
CA ILE A 554 31.08 12.17 13.92
C ILE A 554 30.44 11.02 14.72
N LEU A 555 31.26 10.17 15.37
CA LEU A 555 30.79 9.08 16.23
C LEU A 555 30.78 9.46 17.72
N ASN A 556 31.31 10.62 18.10
CA ASN A 556 31.55 10.97 19.50
C ASN A 556 31.00 12.34 19.90
N TYR A 557 30.55 13.18 18.97
CA TYR A 557 30.06 14.53 19.28
C TYR A 557 28.96 15.02 18.31
N PRO A 558 27.91 15.69 18.81
CA PRO A 558 27.61 15.94 20.23
C PRO A 558 26.97 14.75 20.96
N ASN A 559 26.73 13.64 20.25
CA ASN A 559 26.25 12.39 20.82
C ASN A 559 27.29 11.28 20.64
N LEU A 560 27.41 10.39 21.62
CA LEU A 560 28.21 9.17 21.49
C LEU A 560 27.42 8.12 20.71
N ILE A 561 28.00 7.60 19.63
CA ILE A 561 27.41 6.58 18.78
C ILE A 561 28.02 5.21 19.13
N GLY A 562 27.15 4.25 19.46
CA GLY A 562 27.50 2.87 19.77
C GLY A 562 26.74 1.87 18.91
N GLN A 563 26.95 0.57 19.17
CA GLN A 563 26.23 -0.49 18.45
C GLN A 563 24.72 -0.47 18.69
N HIS A 564 24.28 0.04 19.84
CA HIS A 564 22.86 0.18 20.18
C HIS A 564 22.13 1.16 19.25
N ASP A 565 22.84 2.15 18.67
CA ASP A 565 22.27 3.09 17.69
C ASP A 565 21.92 2.45 16.35
N PHE A 566 22.41 1.23 16.16
CA PHE A 566 22.09 0.39 15.02
C PHE A 566 20.99 -0.62 15.37
N GLN A 567 20.33 -0.59 16.52
CA GLN A 567 19.22 -1.51 16.81
C GLN A 567 17.88 -1.00 16.25
N ASN A 568 16.92 -1.89 16.02
CA ASN A 568 15.55 -1.60 15.58
C ASN A 568 15.45 -0.86 14.22
N TRP A 569 16.44 -1.00 13.36
CA TRP A 569 16.37 -0.44 12.01
C TRP A 569 15.31 -1.17 11.19
N VAL A 570 14.54 -0.44 10.41
CA VAL A 570 13.48 -0.98 9.56
C VAL A 570 13.98 -1.19 8.14
N GLN A 571 13.53 -2.28 7.51
CA GLN A 571 13.73 -2.64 6.10
C GLN A 571 15.18 -2.91 5.64
N ASP A 572 16.12 -1.98 5.84
CA ASP A 572 17.53 -2.12 5.43
C ASP A 572 18.49 -1.15 6.14
N ARG A 573 19.80 -1.45 6.04
CA ARG A 573 20.90 -0.63 6.58
C ARG A 573 21.37 0.44 5.62
N ALA A 574 21.67 0.05 4.40
CA ALA A 574 22.29 0.91 3.42
C ALA A 574 21.92 0.47 2.02
N LEU A 575 21.72 1.43 1.13
CA LEU A 575 21.28 1.20 -0.24
C LEU A 575 22.17 1.96 -1.21
N PHE A 576 22.47 1.30 -2.34
CA PHE A 576 23.21 1.88 -3.46
C PHE A 576 24.58 2.41 -3.07
N LEU A 577 25.34 1.59 -2.34
CA LEU A 577 26.63 2.00 -1.79
C LEU A 577 27.59 2.43 -2.92
N PRO A 578 28.36 3.52 -2.73
CA PRO A 578 29.50 3.82 -3.58
C PRO A 578 30.49 2.66 -3.61
N GLN A 579 31.08 2.41 -4.78
CA GLN A 579 32.18 1.43 -4.93
C GLN A 579 33.49 2.10 -5.37
N LYS A 580 33.39 3.33 -5.89
CA LYS A 580 34.55 4.14 -6.29
C LYS A 580 34.34 5.56 -5.82
N TRP A 581 35.35 6.12 -5.17
CA TRP A 581 35.38 7.49 -4.69
C TRP A 581 36.82 8.00 -4.64
N SER A 582 37.00 9.34 -4.65
CA SER A 582 38.33 9.95 -4.54
C SER A 582 39.01 9.62 -3.21
N ALA A 583 40.35 9.52 -3.19
CA ALA A 583 41.12 9.16 -1.99
C ALA A 583 41.00 10.15 -0.81
N ASP A 584 40.46 11.34 -1.06
CA ASP A 584 40.20 12.36 -0.02
C ASP A 584 38.97 12.03 0.85
N PHE A 585 38.19 11.00 0.50
CA PHE A 585 37.11 10.51 1.35
C PHE A 585 37.64 9.51 2.38
N GLU A 586 37.30 9.79 3.62
CA GLU A 586 37.49 8.92 4.77
C GLU A 586 36.21 8.10 5.01
N PRO A 587 36.26 6.77 4.89
CA PRO A 587 35.14 5.90 5.28
C PRO A 587 35.05 5.78 6.80
N ILE A 588 33.87 6.04 7.37
CA ILE A 588 33.64 6.04 8.82
C ILE A 588 33.09 4.70 9.32
N LEU A 589 32.21 4.09 8.53
CA LEU A 589 31.46 2.90 8.90
C LEU A 589 31.70 1.78 7.90
N ARG A 590 31.81 0.54 8.41
CA ARG A 590 31.88 -0.68 7.61
C ARG A 590 30.68 -1.58 7.90
N GLY A 591 29.99 -1.99 6.86
CA GLY A 591 28.89 -2.96 6.93
C GLY A 591 29.33 -4.33 6.42
N GLN A 592 28.63 -5.38 6.86
CA GLN A 592 28.87 -6.77 6.42
C GLN A 592 27.72 -7.27 5.55
N LYS A 593 28.02 -7.81 4.38
CA LYS A 593 27.02 -8.46 3.51
C LYS A 593 26.72 -9.88 4.01
N ALA A 594 25.58 -10.43 3.57
CA ALA A 594 25.18 -11.80 3.91
C ALA A 594 26.21 -12.87 3.49
N ASN A 595 27.01 -12.57 2.46
CA ASN A 595 28.11 -13.42 1.98
C ASN A 595 29.45 -13.17 2.70
N ASN A 596 29.46 -12.45 3.82
CA ASN A 596 30.63 -12.05 4.61
C ASN A 596 31.62 -11.08 3.92
N GLN A 597 31.26 -10.51 2.77
CA GLN A 597 32.00 -9.37 2.22
C GLN A 597 31.72 -8.12 3.04
N HIS A 598 32.67 -7.18 3.03
CA HIS A 598 32.57 -5.94 3.78
C HIS A 598 32.47 -4.75 2.81
N GLU A 599 31.70 -3.75 3.21
CA GLU A 599 31.48 -2.52 2.45
C GLU A 599 31.83 -1.31 3.32
N ASP A 600 32.58 -0.36 2.76
CA ASP A 600 33.04 0.85 3.46
C ASP A 600 32.27 2.11 3.03
N GLY A 601 31.48 2.03 1.97
CA GLY A 601 30.73 3.14 1.38
C GLY A 601 29.49 3.58 2.17
N LEU A 602 29.32 3.17 3.43
CA LEU A 602 28.10 3.44 4.20
C LEU A 602 27.99 4.92 4.59
N LEU A 603 29.12 5.50 5.03
CA LEU A 603 29.24 6.88 5.45
C LEU A 603 30.64 7.37 5.10
N LEU A 604 30.72 8.19 4.05
CA LEU A 604 31.97 8.75 3.55
C LEU A 604 32.07 10.22 3.93
N LEU A 605 33.21 10.61 4.47
CA LEU A 605 33.45 11.98 4.91
C LEU A 605 34.63 12.59 4.14
N ARG A 606 34.51 13.84 3.72
CA ARG A 606 35.61 14.61 3.15
C ARG A 606 35.69 15.96 3.85
N LYS A 607 36.81 16.23 4.52
CA LYS A 607 37.11 17.58 5.04
C LYS A 607 37.65 18.44 3.90
N THR A 608 37.03 19.58 3.64
CA THR A 608 37.50 20.54 2.64
C THR A 608 37.51 21.93 3.26
N GLY A 609 38.67 22.60 3.25
CA GLY A 609 38.83 23.89 3.93
C GLY A 609 38.47 23.77 5.42
N LYS A 610 37.49 24.56 5.85
CA LYS A 610 36.99 24.56 7.24
C LYS A 610 35.77 23.66 7.46
N GLY A 611 35.13 23.19 6.39
CA GLY A 611 33.88 22.44 6.46
C GLY A 611 34.02 20.98 6.06
N TYR A 612 32.87 20.34 5.91
CA TYR A 612 32.77 18.92 5.61
C TYR A 612 31.74 18.64 4.52
N TYR A 613 32.11 17.77 3.59
CA TYR A 613 31.17 17.07 2.73
C TYR A 613 30.95 15.66 3.24
N ILE A 614 29.70 15.26 3.41
CA ILE A 614 29.29 13.94 3.88
C ILE A 614 28.49 13.27 2.77
N TYR A 615 28.86 12.06 2.38
CA TYR A 615 28.01 11.21 1.56
C TYR A 615 27.45 10.06 2.42
N ASN A 616 26.14 10.06 2.63
CA ASN A 616 25.43 9.09 3.43
C ASN A 616 24.68 8.07 2.55
N SER A 617 25.07 6.80 2.67
CA SER A 617 24.39 5.67 2.00
C SER A 617 23.50 4.89 2.97
N LEU A 618 23.54 5.21 4.27
CA LEU A 618 22.62 4.61 5.24
C LEU A 618 21.19 5.03 4.92
N SER A 619 20.24 4.12 5.13
CA SER A 619 18.81 4.34 4.87
C SER A 619 18.12 5.26 5.90
N LEU A 620 18.79 6.34 6.34
CA LEU A 620 18.31 7.27 7.37
C LEU A 620 16.96 7.90 7.00
N PHE A 621 16.68 8.07 5.71
CA PHE A 621 15.38 8.53 5.19
C PHE A 621 14.22 7.59 5.52
N ARG A 622 14.48 6.33 5.89
CA ARG A 622 13.47 5.41 6.44
C ARG A 622 13.53 5.31 7.96
N GLN A 623 14.75 5.37 8.51
CA GLN A 623 14.96 5.21 9.96
C GLN A 623 14.45 6.40 10.77
N LEU A 624 14.57 7.63 10.24
CA LEU A 624 14.07 8.84 10.89
C LEU A 624 12.53 8.80 10.97
N PRO A 625 11.76 8.62 9.88
CA PRO A 625 10.30 8.44 9.97
C PRO A 625 9.87 7.24 10.82
N ALA A 626 10.69 6.18 10.89
CA ALA A 626 10.42 5.03 11.76
C ALA A 626 10.65 5.30 13.25
N GLY A 627 11.28 6.42 13.64
CA GLY A 627 11.55 6.76 15.03
C GLY A 627 12.81 6.11 15.61
N VAL A 628 13.76 5.68 14.77
CA VAL A 628 14.96 4.99 15.25
C VAL A 628 15.92 5.97 15.93
N ALA A 629 16.00 5.90 17.27
CA ALA A 629 16.80 6.78 18.12
C ALA A 629 18.25 7.00 17.63
N GLY A 630 18.93 5.93 17.24
CA GLY A 630 20.31 6.01 16.77
C GLY A 630 20.48 6.71 15.43
N ALA A 631 19.48 6.66 14.55
CA ALA A 631 19.46 7.42 13.31
C ALA A 631 19.37 8.92 13.58
N TYR A 632 18.52 9.32 14.54
CA TYR A 632 18.42 10.71 15.00
C TYR A 632 19.74 11.22 15.61
N ARG A 633 20.40 10.43 16.48
CA ARG A 633 21.70 10.79 17.05
C ARG A 633 22.80 10.93 16.00
N LEU A 634 22.93 9.95 15.10
CA LEU A 634 23.93 9.99 14.04
C LEU A 634 23.70 11.18 13.10
N PHE A 635 22.45 11.44 12.71
CA PHE A 635 22.12 12.59 11.86
C PHE A 635 22.38 13.92 12.57
N ALA A 636 22.08 14.04 13.86
CA ALA A 636 22.42 15.21 14.67
C ALA A 636 23.94 15.44 14.73
N ASN A 637 24.75 14.39 14.84
CA ASN A 637 26.21 14.47 14.75
C ASN A 637 26.69 14.93 13.37
N MET A 638 26.09 14.41 12.30
CA MET A 638 26.38 14.84 10.92
C MET A 638 26.12 16.34 10.75
N LEU A 639 24.95 16.82 11.14
CA LEU A 639 24.58 18.25 11.05
C LEU A 639 25.49 19.14 11.91
N SER A 640 25.96 18.62 13.04
CA SER A 640 26.74 19.35 14.05
C SER A 640 28.27 19.27 13.83
N LEU A 641 28.73 18.72 12.71
CA LEU A 641 30.13 18.32 12.57
C LEU A 641 31.11 19.51 12.62
N SER A 642 30.73 20.68 12.10
CA SER A 642 31.56 21.88 12.05
C SER A 642 31.41 22.85 13.24
N SER A 643 30.41 22.65 14.13
CA SER A 643 29.97 23.68 15.09
C SER A 643 30.78 23.80 16.39
N VAL A 644 32.10 23.60 16.34
CA VAL A 644 33.02 24.07 17.39
C VAL A 644 34.26 24.66 16.73
N SER A 645 34.55 25.93 17.04
CA SER A 645 35.86 26.53 16.81
C SER A 645 36.90 25.74 17.59
N ASP A 646 37.89 25.17 16.90
CA ASP A 646 39.11 24.64 17.51
C ASP A 646 39.85 25.79 18.22
N THR A 647 39.43 26.14 19.44
CA THR A 647 40.27 26.84 20.41
C THR A 647 40.94 25.77 21.25
N TYR A 648 42.07 25.26 20.73
CA TYR A 648 43.11 24.63 21.54
C TYR A 648 43.98 25.69 22.19
#